data_AF-A0A231H381-F1
#
_entry.id   AF-A0A231H381-F1
#
_cell.length_a   1.000
_cell.length_b   1.000
_cell.length_c   1.000
_cell.angle_alpha   90.00
_cell.angle_beta   90.00
_cell.angle_gamma   90.00
#
_symmetry.space_group_name_H-M   'P 1'
#
loop_
_entity.id
_entity.type
_entity.pdbx_description
1 polymer ?
#
loop_
_entity_poly.entity_id
_entity_poly.type
_entity_poly.pdbx_seq_one_letter_code
_entity_poly.pdbx_strand_id
1 'polypeptide(L)'
;MTTGPDQGSSGPLAGLVVIDLSTTLPGAQASQFLADCGADVIMVDPPGGSDLRNLPGWPGLLRGKRSVTLDVRAGEDLATLRALLSTADVVITTMRPASATRIGLTPESLAEKYPRLVWASITGWGSSGPWKDYKGWEGLVMAKTGVMFEKRQLTIRPGPAFVTAPYASFGASQAAVHGILAALIERMSSGRGQAVESNLVTGMGAMDPYNWFYEMVLERYPDAFSPMDVAYDDAGRPQAYLIYALLIAATKDGRWLQFAQTAPRLMQAWLAELDLVKELADPKWTGFPMLPTPELRTEFWEMMLDRVGARTFEEWQQVFETNHDISAEAFRTPEEALDHPQVVAEGRVITVDNPAVGPVRQPSTLIHTEGKPLTVPGPAPLVGQHDDEVRAAVAAPAANRAAAVSNSSEESAAPQELPLHGVTVLEFGTMFAGPYGATLLADLGARVIKVEPIGGDNIRNLVAFPEAGGAKVLQGKESVAVDLTTPDGLELVYQLVRRSDIVLQCFRGAAAERAQIDETTLKAINPDIVYLSTPGYGVEGPYAARPAYAPSIGAATGLSALDGRDAANPPRDRDALRAGARTLHAAGAVPAVQSDGIAALGVASAMLVGLYAKRNGVELSNMVTTMLGTVHQALISYNTSYAGRPEIDVPDAQFYGLGALYRMYQAADGWVFLAAPLSSEWEALVKALSPYADLASDSRFSTVQDRHTNDAALADVLADVFAGKEKQQWEDELTALDVGCVAILERNSESALQSDPFFEAGYSVEAISPIFDEHRRLAPLTRFSRSRTKADAGCTVGQHTRPVLREIGIGEERIDELVELGIIACDN
;
A
#
# COMPACT_ATOMS: atom_id res chain seq x y z
N MET A 1 30.91 26.38 -15.89
CA MET A 1 29.69 27.19 -15.98
C MET A 1 29.32 27.59 -14.56
N THR A 2 29.22 28.89 -14.31
CA THR A 2 28.89 29.50 -13.02
C THR A 2 27.50 29.08 -12.56
N THR A 3 27.42 28.43 -11.39
CA THR A 3 26.19 28.09 -10.69
C THR A 3 25.52 29.37 -10.20
N GLY A 4 24.32 29.66 -10.73
CA GLY A 4 23.46 30.75 -10.26
C GLY A 4 22.83 30.46 -8.88
N PRO A 5 22.20 31.46 -8.26
CA PRO A 5 21.73 31.41 -6.87
C PRO A 5 20.47 30.55 -6.70
N ASP A 6 20.37 29.88 -5.54
CA ASP A 6 19.18 29.28 -4.89
C ASP A 6 17.97 28.97 -5.81
N GLN A 7 17.91 27.74 -6.33
CA GLN A 7 16.60 27.15 -6.62
C GLN A 7 16.02 26.66 -5.30
N GLY A 8 15.30 27.53 -4.59
CA GLY A 8 14.50 27.11 -3.44
C GLY A 8 13.59 25.94 -3.80
N SER A 9 13.28 25.09 -2.82
CA SER A 9 12.39 23.93 -3.00
C SER A 9 11.11 24.34 -3.75
N SER A 10 10.80 23.68 -4.86
CA SER A 10 9.56 23.88 -5.61
C SER A 10 8.64 22.67 -5.42
N GLY A 11 7.34 22.86 -5.54
CA GLY A 11 6.33 21.80 -5.37
C GLY A 11 5.26 22.13 -4.32
N PRO A 12 4.23 21.27 -4.17
CA PRO A 12 3.11 21.50 -3.27
C PRO A 12 3.49 21.71 -1.80
N LEU A 13 4.58 21.10 -1.34
CA LEU A 13 5.04 21.15 0.05
C LEU A 13 6.23 22.09 0.26
N ALA A 14 6.55 22.92 -0.75
CA ALA A 14 7.61 23.91 -0.65
C ALA A 14 7.46 24.80 0.59
N GLY A 15 8.56 24.99 1.31
CA GLY A 15 8.61 25.78 2.54
C GLY A 15 8.31 25.03 3.83
N LEU A 16 7.87 23.77 3.77
CA LEU A 16 7.82 22.89 4.94
C LEU A 16 9.21 22.34 5.28
N VAL A 17 9.56 22.38 6.56
CA VAL A 17 10.76 21.70 7.09
C VAL A 17 10.36 20.42 7.81
N VAL A 18 10.93 19.29 7.39
CA VAL A 18 10.65 17.96 7.94
C VAL A 18 11.92 17.40 8.55
N ILE A 19 11.87 16.98 9.82
CA ILE A 19 12.97 16.27 10.47
C ILE A 19 12.66 14.78 10.49
N ASP A 20 13.47 13.96 9.83
CA ASP A 20 13.32 12.50 9.86
C ASP A 20 14.30 11.88 10.84
N LEU A 21 13.78 11.37 11.96
CA LEU A 21 14.53 10.64 13.00
C LEU A 21 14.52 9.12 12.78
N SER A 22 13.97 8.67 11.64
CA SER A 22 13.72 7.27 11.38
C SER A 22 14.96 6.59 10.79
N THR A 23 15.29 5.41 11.31
CA THR A 23 16.35 4.55 10.78
C THR A 23 15.78 3.28 10.14
N THR A 24 14.49 3.28 9.79
CA THR A 24 13.78 2.11 9.26
C THR A 24 12.97 2.47 8.02
N LEU A 25 12.64 1.46 7.21
CA LEU A 25 11.99 1.62 5.91
C LEU A 25 10.72 2.48 5.89
N PRO A 26 9.70 2.28 6.77
CA PRO A 26 8.46 3.05 6.67
C PRO A 26 8.65 4.55 6.90
N GLY A 27 9.55 4.95 7.81
CA GLY A 27 9.86 6.36 8.03
C GLY A 27 10.61 6.96 6.85
N ALA A 28 11.55 6.21 6.27
CA ALA A 28 12.30 6.64 5.10
C ALA A 28 11.43 6.77 3.84
N GLN A 29 10.42 5.92 3.66
CA GLN A 29 9.43 6.01 2.59
C GLN A 29 8.50 7.21 2.78
N ALA A 30 8.01 7.45 3.99
CA ALA A 30 7.15 8.60 4.29
C ALA A 30 7.91 9.92 4.06
N SER A 31 9.13 10.05 4.57
CA SER A 31 9.95 11.25 4.37
C SER A 31 10.41 11.42 2.92
N GLN A 32 10.65 10.32 2.19
CA GLN A 32 10.93 10.37 0.75
C GLN A 32 9.73 10.89 -0.04
N PHE A 33 8.52 10.46 0.27
CA PHE A 33 7.31 10.98 -0.38
C PHE A 33 7.15 12.50 -0.15
N LEU A 34 7.41 12.99 1.07
CA LEU A 34 7.35 14.42 1.37
C LEU A 34 8.43 15.22 0.62
N ALA A 35 9.66 14.68 0.50
CA ALA A 35 10.72 15.29 -0.31
C ALA A 35 10.33 15.35 -1.79
N ASP A 36 9.76 14.28 -2.33
CA ASP A 36 9.23 14.22 -3.71
C ASP A 36 8.11 15.24 -3.97
N CYS A 37 7.40 15.67 -2.93
CA CYS A 37 6.39 16.72 -3.02
C CYS A 37 6.95 18.14 -2.75
N GLY A 38 8.26 18.27 -2.54
CA GLY A 38 8.97 19.55 -2.41
C GLY A 38 9.25 20.01 -0.97
N ALA A 39 9.04 19.17 0.04
CA ALA A 39 9.41 19.52 1.41
C ALA A 39 10.94 19.48 1.62
N ASP A 40 11.47 20.35 2.48
CA ASP A 40 12.87 20.30 2.91
C ASP A 40 13.04 19.27 4.03
N VAL A 41 13.52 18.08 3.66
CA VAL A 41 13.65 16.95 4.57
C VAL A 41 15.08 16.83 5.07
N ILE A 42 15.28 16.95 6.38
CA ILE A 42 16.55 16.74 7.07
C ILE A 42 16.49 15.40 7.80
N MET A 43 17.22 14.41 7.30
CA MET A 43 17.41 13.13 7.96
C MET A 43 18.49 13.23 9.05
N VAL A 44 18.19 12.69 10.23
CA VAL A 44 19.13 12.57 11.33
C VAL A 44 19.75 11.17 11.29
N ASP A 45 20.95 11.07 10.72
CA ASP A 45 21.73 9.85 10.68
C ASP A 45 22.36 9.58 12.08
N PRO A 46 22.36 8.33 12.57
CA PRO A 46 23.18 7.98 13.73
C PRO A 46 24.66 8.05 13.38
N PRO A 47 25.57 8.14 14.36
CA PRO A 47 27.00 7.99 14.10
C PRO A 47 27.30 6.67 13.38
N GLY A 48 27.92 6.75 12.20
CA GLY A 48 28.14 5.60 11.30
C GLY A 48 27.12 5.45 10.17
N GLY A 49 26.02 6.20 10.21
CA GLY A 49 24.97 6.18 9.19
C GLY A 49 23.90 5.11 9.42
N SER A 50 22.73 5.30 8.81
CA SER A 50 21.62 4.34 8.84
C SER A 50 21.89 3.09 8.00
N ASP A 51 21.51 1.91 8.53
CA ASP A 51 21.55 0.61 7.82
C ASP A 51 20.68 0.58 6.56
N LEU A 52 19.76 1.53 6.39
CA LEU A 52 19.00 1.70 5.15
C LEU A 52 19.89 1.91 3.92
N ARG A 53 21.13 2.35 4.11
CA ARG A 53 22.14 2.51 3.06
C ARG A 53 22.69 1.17 2.54
N ASN A 54 22.40 0.06 3.22
CA ASN A 54 22.73 -1.28 2.77
C ASN A 54 21.68 -1.86 1.82
N LEU A 55 20.49 -1.24 1.71
CA LEU A 55 19.44 -1.69 0.80
C LEU A 55 19.83 -1.42 -0.66
N PRO A 56 19.54 -2.34 -1.61
CA PRO A 56 19.82 -2.13 -3.03
C PRO A 56 19.22 -0.84 -3.60
N GLY A 57 18.07 -0.40 -3.08
CA GLY A 57 17.38 0.82 -3.47
C GLY A 57 17.70 2.08 -2.68
N TRP A 58 18.71 2.07 -1.81
CA TRP A 58 18.98 3.20 -0.92
C TRP A 58 19.12 4.57 -1.62
N PRO A 59 19.73 4.71 -2.82
CA PRO A 59 19.88 6.04 -3.41
C PRO A 59 18.54 6.65 -3.82
N GLY A 60 17.56 5.79 -4.14
CA GLY A 60 16.20 6.24 -4.44
C GLY A 60 15.32 6.38 -3.22
N LEU A 61 15.51 5.54 -2.21
CA LEU A 61 14.80 5.65 -0.93
C LEU A 61 15.18 6.92 -0.15
N LEU A 62 16.43 7.39 -0.26
CA LEU A 62 16.94 8.55 0.49
C LEU A 62 17.05 9.81 -0.37
N ARG A 63 16.51 9.79 -1.59
CA ARG A 63 16.63 10.88 -2.58
C ARG A 63 16.02 12.20 -2.08
N GLY A 64 16.57 13.31 -2.53
CA GLY A 64 16.03 14.66 -2.27
C GLY A 64 16.17 15.17 -0.83
N LYS A 65 16.83 14.42 0.07
CA LYS A 65 16.97 14.77 1.49
C LYS A 65 18.33 15.44 1.78
N ARG A 66 18.40 16.14 2.91
CA ARG A 66 19.65 16.51 3.60
C ARG A 66 19.93 15.51 4.72
N SER A 67 21.19 15.41 5.15
CA SER A 67 21.63 14.50 6.22
C SER A 67 22.51 15.26 7.22
N VAL A 68 22.21 15.07 8.51
CA VAL A 68 23.01 15.50 9.65
C VAL A 68 23.27 14.32 10.57
N THR A 69 24.50 14.17 11.06
CA THR A 69 24.90 13.12 12.00
C THR A 69 24.71 13.61 13.43
N LEU A 70 23.87 12.92 14.21
CA LEU A 70 23.64 13.22 15.63
C LEU A 70 23.56 11.93 16.47
N ASP A 71 24.32 11.88 17.58
CA ASP A 71 24.02 10.94 18.66
C ASP A 71 22.94 11.52 19.57
N VAL A 72 21.69 11.14 19.32
CA VAL A 72 20.53 11.64 20.09
C VAL A 72 20.53 11.22 21.57
N ARG A 73 21.50 10.41 22.02
CA ARG A 73 21.73 10.07 23.43
C ARG A 73 22.79 10.97 24.08
N ALA A 74 23.61 11.66 23.30
CA ALA A 74 24.59 12.62 23.78
C ALA A 74 23.94 13.99 24.03
N GLY A 75 24.32 14.66 25.13
CA GLY A 75 23.68 15.90 25.57
C GLY A 75 23.77 17.06 24.57
N GLU A 76 24.91 17.21 23.89
CA GLU A 76 25.15 18.29 22.92
C GLU A 76 24.38 18.08 21.61
N ASP A 77 24.35 16.86 21.09
CA ASP A 77 23.60 16.52 19.88
C ASP A 77 22.08 16.52 20.13
N LEU A 78 21.63 16.14 21.33
CA LEU A 78 20.23 16.31 21.72
C LEU A 78 19.82 17.80 21.78
N ALA A 79 20.73 18.70 22.16
CA ALA A 79 20.48 20.14 22.10
C ALA A 79 20.35 20.64 20.65
N THR A 80 21.22 20.14 19.76
CA THR A 80 21.14 20.42 18.31
C THR A 80 19.81 19.94 17.73
N LEU A 81 19.39 18.71 18.05
CA LEU A 81 18.09 18.18 17.64
C LEU A 81 16.94 19.07 18.15
N ARG A 82 16.96 19.47 19.43
CA ARG A 82 15.93 20.36 19.98
C ARG A 82 15.89 21.73 19.30
N ALA A 83 17.01 22.22 18.77
CA ALA A 83 17.06 23.44 17.98
C ALA A 83 16.44 23.22 16.59
N LEU A 84 16.71 22.08 15.93
CA LEU A 84 16.04 21.70 14.68
C LEU A 84 14.52 21.59 14.86
N LEU A 85 14.06 20.95 15.93
CA LEU A 85 12.63 20.82 16.22
C LEU A 85 11.94 22.18 16.43
N SER A 86 12.68 23.24 16.79
CA SER A 86 12.12 24.58 16.98
C SER A 86 11.76 25.28 15.66
N THR A 87 12.34 24.84 14.55
CA THR A 87 12.10 25.39 13.21
C THR A 87 11.32 24.45 12.29
N ALA A 88 11.09 23.21 12.74
CA ALA A 88 10.41 22.18 11.98
C ALA A 88 8.89 22.35 11.93
N ASP A 89 8.29 21.95 10.80
CA ASP A 89 6.85 21.80 10.64
C ASP A 89 6.38 20.39 10.97
N VAL A 90 7.20 19.41 10.59
CA VAL A 90 6.93 17.99 10.77
C VAL A 90 8.17 17.31 11.33
N VAL A 91 7.97 16.33 12.18
CA VAL A 91 9.00 15.37 12.55
C VAL A 91 8.45 13.96 12.42
N ILE A 92 9.25 13.06 11.86
CA ILE A 92 8.90 11.66 11.63
C ILE A 92 9.83 10.80 12.48
N THR A 93 9.28 9.80 13.15
CA THR A 93 10.07 8.83 13.91
C THR A 93 9.50 7.43 13.80
N THR A 94 10.38 6.44 13.84
CA THR A 94 10.04 5.02 14.00
C THR A 94 10.48 4.44 15.34
N MET A 95 10.78 5.31 16.31
CA MET A 95 11.10 4.90 17.67
C MET A 95 9.90 4.25 18.35
N ARG A 96 10.14 3.15 19.07
CA ARG A 96 9.16 2.60 20.02
C ARG A 96 8.81 3.63 21.10
N PRO A 97 7.57 3.63 21.64
CA PRO A 97 7.13 4.60 22.66
C PRO A 97 8.08 4.73 23.86
N ALA A 98 8.60 3.60 24.36
CA ALA A 98 9.56 3.59 25.46
C ALA A 98 10.92 4.25 25.11
N SER A 99 11.39 4.09 23.87
CA SER A 99 12.63 4.71 23.40
C SER A 99 12.47 6.23 23.27
N ALA A 100 11.36 6.70 22.71
CA ALA A 100 11.04 8.12 22.59
C ALA A 100 10.94 8.80 23.97
N THR A 101 10.29 8.13 24.94
CA THR A 101 10.18 8.58 26.34
C THR A 101 11.55 8.75 27.00
N ARG A 102 12.48 7.80 26.77
CA ARG A 102 13.82 7.82 27.38
C ARG A 102 14.65 9.06 27.03
N ILE A 103 14.45 9.62 25.84
CA ILE A 103 15.15 10.83 25.38
C ILE A 103 14.29 12.10 25.49
N GLY A 104 13.09 11.99 26.08
CA GLY A 104 12.19 13.12 26.35
C GLY A 104 11.48 13.68 25.11
N LEU A 105 11.34 12.89 24.05
CA LEU A 105 10.63 13.25 22.83
C LEU A 105 9.26 12.56 22.80
N THR A 106 8.36 12.95 23.71
CA THR A 106 6.98 12.43 23.73
C THR A 106 6.03 13.42 23.05
N PRO A 107 4.89 12.95 22.52
CA PRO A 107 3.85 13.83 21.98
C PRO A 107 3.49 15.00 22.90
N GLU A 108 3.36 14.73 24.21
CA GLU A 108 2.96 15.73 25.20
C GLU A 108 4.05 16.79 25.40
N SER A 109 5.31 16.36 25.59
CA SER A 109 6.43 17.29 25.81
C SER A 109 6.69 18.17 24.59
N LEU A 110 6.48 17.63 23.39
CA LEU A 110 6.70 18.34 22.14
C LEU A 110 5.53 19.25 21.78
N ALA A 111 4.28 18.86 22.07
CA ALA A 111 3.12 19.73 21.88
C ALA A 111 3.15 20.96 22.81
N GLU A 112 3.67 20.82 24.04
CA GLU A 112 3.88 21.94 24.95
C GLU A 112 4.96 22.90 24.44
N LYS A 113 6.08 22.36 23.97
CA LYS A 113 7.26 23.16 23.58
C LYS A 113 7.19 23.72 22.15
N TYR A 114 6.56 22.99 21.24
CA TYR A 114 6.49 23.28 19.81
C TYR A 114 5.03 23.17 19.33
N PRO A 115 4.14 24.11 19.70
CA PRO A 115 2.69 23.97 19.53
C PRO A 115 2.21 23.88 18.07
N ARG A 116 3.06 24.19 17.09
CA ARG A 116 2.78 24.10 15.64
C ARG A 116 3.31 22.81 14.98
N LEU A 117 4.09 22.01 15.71
CA LEU A 117 4.77 20.83 15.19
C LEU A 117 3.80 19.68 14.97
N VAL A 118 3.85 19.06 13.80
CA VAL A 118 3.20 17.77 13.54
C VAL A 118 4.21 16.66 13.88
N TRP A 119 3.89 15.84 14.87
CA TRP A 119 4.75 14.73 15.29
C TRP A 119 4.19 13.41 14.75
N ALA A 120 4.85 12.79 13.79
CA ALA A 120 4.44 11.52 13.21
C ALA A 120 5.26 10.36 13.79
N SER A 121 4.59 9.43 14.45
CA SER A 121 5.18 8.17 14.91
C SER A 121 4.66 7.01 14.08
N ILE A 122 5.57 6.24 13.50
CA ILE A 122 5.26 5.01 12.77
C ILE A 122 5.80 3.82 13.56
N THR A 123 4.91 2.99 14.07
CA THR A 123 5.27 1.87 14.96
C THR A 123 4.94 0.52 14.35
N GLY A 124 5.47 -0.57 14.92
CA GLY A 124 5.06 -1.92 14.53
C GLY A 124 3.59 -2.19 14.87
N TRP A 125 3.21 -1.89 16.11
CA TRP A 125 2.00 -2.42 16.73
C TRP A 125 1.07 -1.33 17.30
N GLY A 126 1.40 -0.05 17.15
CA GLY A 126 0.71 1.06 17.83
C GLY A 126 1.30 1.37 19.21
N SER A 127 0.89 2.48 19.82
CA SER A 127 1.29 2.89 21.18
C SER A 127 0.44 2.27 22.30
N SER A 128 -0.62 1.53 21.94
CA SER A 128 -1.56 0.91 22.86
C SER A 128 -1.71 -0.60 22.59
N GLY A 129 -2.41 -1.30 23.48
CA GLY A 129 -2.70 -2.72 23.33
C GLY A 129 -1.56 -3.63 23.80
N PRO A 130 -1.74 -4.95 23.71
CA PRO A 130 -0.84 -5.93 24.29
C PRO A 130 0.53 -6.01 23.59
N TRP A 131 0.60 -5.62 22.31
CA TRP A 131 1.82 -5.77 21.49
C TRP A 131 2.63 -4.48 21.29
N LYS A 132 2.24 -3.37 21.94
CA LYS A 132 2.90 -2.05 21.77
C LYS A 132 4.42 -2.05 22.00
N ASP A 133 4.92 -2.98 22.82
CA ASP A 133 6.33 -3.09 23.18
C ASP A 133 7.10 -4.10 22.32
N TYR A 134 6.40 -4.89 21.49
CA TYR A 134 7.02 -5.82 20.55
C TYR A 134 7.88 -5.08 19.52
N LYS A 135 8.92 -5.74 19.01
CA LYS A 135 9.72 -5.20 17.90
C LYS A 135 8.86 -5.04 16.66
N GLY A 136 9.03 -3.92 15.96
CA GLY A 136 8.24 -3.56 14.78
C GLY A 136 8.86 -4.04 13.46
N TRP A 137 9.29 -5.29 13.39
CA TRP A 137 9.73 -5.88 12.13
C TRP A 137 8.54 -6.30 11.29
N GLU A 138 8.60 -6.03 10.00
CA GLU A 138 7.53 -6.37 9.05
C GLU A 138 7.21 -7.87 9.05
N GLY A 139 8.23 -8.73 9.10
CA GLY A 139 8.05 -10.18 9.15
C GLY A 139 7.31 -10.63 10.42
N LEU A 140 7.53 -9.98 11.57
CA LEU A 140 6.78 -10.28 12.80
C LEU A 140 5.30 -9.89 12.64
N VAL A 141 5.01 -8.75 12.03
CA VAL A 141 3.64 -8.31 11.80
C VAL A 141 2.92 -9.28 10.87
N MET A 142 3.48 -9.56 9.70
CA MET A 142 2.87 -10.48 8.72
C MET A 142 2.71 -11.92 9.25
N ALA A 143 3.64 -12.37 10.10
CA ALA A 143 3.56 -13.66 10.77
C ALA A 143 2.39 -13.73 11.75
N LYS A 144 2.27 -12.73 12.64
CA LYS A 144 1.27 -12.72 13.70
C LYS A 144 -0.14 -12.41 13.21
N THR A 145 -0.25 -11.63 12.13
CA THR A 145 -1.54 -11.28 11.54
C THR A 145 -2.08 -12.36 10.61
N GLY A 146 -1.26 -13.32 10.14
CA GLY A 146 -1.73 -14.43 9.31
C GLY A 146 -1.44 -14.30 7.81
N VAL A 147 -0.81 -13.21 7.37
CA VAL A 147 -0.44 -13.02 5.96
C VAL A 147 0.51 -14.10 5.44
N MET A 148 1.47 -14.55 6.26
CA MET A 148 2.35 -15.66 5.88
C MET A 148 1.57 -16.97 5.66
N PHE A 149 0.46 -17.17 6.38
CA PHE A 149 -0.42 -18.32 6.18
C PHE A 149 -1.24 -18.18 4.90
N GLU A 150 -1.75 -17.00 4.58
CA GLU A 150 -2.42 -16.76 3.29
C GLU A 150 -1.48 -16.97 2.09
N LYS A 151 -0.21 -16.60 2.25
CA LYS A 151 0.84 -16.79 1.25
C LYS A 151 1.40 -18.22 1.19
N ARG A 152 0.85 -19.19 1.93
CA ARG A 152 1.32 -20.60 1.97
C ARG A 152 1.53 -21.25 0.60
N GLN A 153 0.76 -20.84 -0.41
CA GLN A 153 0.84 -21.38 -1.77
C GLN A 153 2.07 -20.95 -2.59
N LEU A 154 2.91 -20.05 -2.04
CA LEU A 154 4.24 -19.74 -2.59
C LEU A 154 5.13 -21.00 -2.69
N THR A 155 4.90 -21.98 -1.82
CA THR A 155 5.62 -23.25 -1.79
C THR A 155 4.67 -24.46 -1.84
N ILE A 156 5.19 -25.66 -2.14
CA ILE A 156 4.45 -26.93 -1.99
C ILE A 156 4.48 -27.46 -0.56
N ARG A 157 5.35 -26.92 0.29
CA ARG A 157 5.51 -27.38 1.66
C ARG A 157 4.25 -27.02 2.47
N PRO A 158 3.71 -27.92 3.31
CA PRO A 158 2.62 -27.57 4.22
C PRO A 158 3.02 -26.47 5.21
N GLY A 159 2.10 -25.55 5.50
CA GLY A 159 2.29 -24.47 6.47
C GLY A 159 2.54 -23.10 5.82
N PRO A 160 2.80 -22.05 6.62
CA PRO A 160 2.97 -20.67 6.16
C PRO A 160 4.21 -20.50 5.27
N ALA A 161 4.23 -19.47 4.42
CA ALA A 161 5.37 -19.10 3.59
C ALA A 161 5.84 -17.66 3.88
N PHE A 162 7.16 -17.46 3.84
CA PHE A 162 7.76 -16.14 4.01
C PHE A 162 7.41 -15.21 2.84
N VAL A 163 7.22 -13.92 3.15
CA VAL A 163 6.85 -12.85 2.21
C VAL A 163 7.97 -11.81 2.18
N THR A 164 8.41 -11.44 0.98
CA THR A 164 9.60 -10.60 0.78
C THR A 164 9.24 -9.13 0.63
N ALA A 165 8.16 -8.83 -0.08
CA ALA A 165 7.80 -7.45 -0.40
C ALA A 165 7.35 -6.64 0.84
N PRO A 166 7.65 -5.32 0.90
CA PRO A 166 7.46 -4.49 2.08
C PRO A 166 6.04 -3.89 2.17
N TYR A 167 5.01 -4.74 2.13
CA TYR A 167 3.61 -4.33 2.21
C TYR A 167 3.27 -3.53 3.47
N ALA A 168 3.64 -4.03 4.64
CA ALA A 168 3.27 -3.41 5.91
C ALA A 168 3.99 -2.06 6.11
N SER A 169 5.28 -2.00 5.73
CA SER A 169 6.07 -0.77 5.78
C SER A 169 5.50 0.29 4.83
N PHE A 170 5.18 -0.07 3.59
CA PHE A 170 4.57 0.87 2.65
C PHE A 170 3.21 1.34 3.16
N GLY A 171 2.37 0.43 3.63
CA GLY A 171 1.07 0.72 4.24
C GLY A 171 1.14 1.75 5.36
N ALA A 172 2.00 1.52 6.35
CA ALA A 172 2.16 2.43 7.47
C ALA A 172 2.83 3.76 7.08
N SER A 173 3.73 3.75 6.09
CA SER A 173 4.35 4.97 5.56
C SER A 173 3.31 5.89 4.93
N GLN A 174 2.40 5.34 4.11
CA GLN A 174 1.36 6.12 3.45
C GLN A 174 0.29 6.56 4.45
N ALA A 175 -0.09 5.70 5.40
CA ALA A 175 -0.95 6.12 6.51
C ALA A 175 -0.35 7.31 7.30
N ALA A 176 0.96 7.29 7.57
CA ALA A 176 1.65 8.42 8.21
C ALA A 176 1.59 9.68 7.35
N VAL A 177 1.83 9.56 6.04
CA VAL A 177 1.68 10.68 5.07
C VAL A 177 0.26 11.23 5.11
N HIS A 178 -0.76 10.37 5.14
CA HIS A 178 -2.16 10.81 5.20
C HIS A 178 -2.44 11.62 6.46
N GLY A 179 -2.00 11.11 7.61
CA GLY A 179 -2.15 11.79 8.88
C GLY A 179 -1.35 13.09 8.97
N ILE A 180 -0.12 13.12 8.43
CA ILE A 180 0.71 14.34 8.37
C ILE A 180 0.00 15.42 7.54
N LEU A 181 -0.44 15.09 6.32
CA LEU A 181 -1.10 16.04 5.44
C LEU A 181 -2.43 16.53 6.06
N ALA A 182 -3.24 15.63 6.62
CA ALA A 182 -4.48 15.98 7.31
C ALA A 182 -4.22 16.90 8.53
N ALA A 183 -3.19 16.62 9.33
CA ALA A 183 -2.79 17.45 10.45
C ALA A 183 -2.28 18.83 10.01
N LEU A 184 -1.53 18.91 8.91
CA LEU A 184 -1.07 20.18 8.34
C LEU A 184 -2.23 21.01 7.77
N ILE A 185 -3.21 20.34 7.15
CA ILE A 185 -4.45 20.94 6.65
C ILE A 185 -5.31 21.48 7.81
N GLU A 186 -5.46 20.72 8.90
CA GLU A 186 -6.14 21.18 10.13
C GLU A 186 -5.41 22.39 10.74
N ARG A 187 -4.07 22.32 10.82
CA ARG A 187 -3.19 23.37 11.34
C ARG A 187 -3.36 24.70 10.62
N MET A 188 -3.73 24.73 9.34
CA MET A 188 -4.00 25.99 8.62
C MET A 188 -5.13 26.79 9.25
N SER A 189 -6.13 26.10 9.82
CA SER A 189 -7.28 26.74 10.48
C SER A 189 -7.03 26.99 11.96
N SER A 190 -6.46 26.01 12.67
CA SER A 190 -6.29 26.09 14.13
C SER A 190 -5.00 26.76 14.58
N GLY A 191 -4.02 26.88 13.68
CA GLY A 191 -2.67 27.34 13.98
C GLY A 191 -1.86 26.37 14.85
N ARG A 192 -2.35 25.15 15.12
CA ARG A 192 -1.71 24.18 16.02
C ARG A 192 -1.38 22.87 15.31
N GLY A 193 -0.23 22.29 15.62
CA GLY A 193 0.13 20.94 15.20
C GLY A 193 -0.51 19.89 16.11
N GLN A 194 -0.20 18.62 15.85
CA GLN A 194 -0.68 17.49 16.64
C GLN A 194 0.21 16.27 16.40
N ALA A 195 0.25 15.35 17.36
CA ALA A 195 0.79 14.02 17.13
C ALA A 195 -0.15 13.19 16.26
N VAL A 196 0.47 12.44 15.33
CA VAL A 196 -0.08 11.51 14.37
C VAL A 196 0.59 10.16 14.63
N GLU A 197 -0.20 9.10 14.76
CA GLU A 197 0.30 7.74 14.85
C GLU A 197 -0.22 6.89 13.68
N SER A 198 0.66 6.12 13.07
CA SER A 198 0.32 4.99 12.21
C SER A 198 1.06 3.73 12.66
N ASN A 199 0.62 2.56 12.19
CA ASN A 199 1.26 1.29 12.50
C ASN A 199 1.24 0.29 11.33
N LEU A 200 2.17 -0.66 11.36
CA LEU A 200 2.31 -1.70 10.33
C LEU A 200 1.06 -2.58 10.20
N VAL A 201 0.37 -2.89 11.31
CA VAL A 201 -0.81 -3.78 11.33
C VAL A 201 -1.97 -3.21 10.51
N THR A 202 -2.40 -1.98 10.82
CA THR A 202 -3.50 -1.31 10.10
C THR A 202 -3.08 -0.90 8.69
N GLY A 203 -1.84 -0.46 8.50
CA GLY A 203 -1.29 -0.16 7.17
C GLY A 203 -1.34 -1.37 6.22
N MET A 204 -1.06 -2.57 6.74
CA MET A 204 -1.21 -3.82 6.00
C MET A 204 -2.69 -4.20 5.81
N GLY A 205 -3.52 -4.17 6.85
CA GLY A 205 -4.95 -4.50 6.77
C GLY A 205 -5.76 -3.61 5.82
N ALA A 206 -5.23 -2.43 5.48
CA ALA A 206 -5.79 -1.54 4.47
C ALA A 206 -5.76 -2.15 3.05
N MET A 207 -4.87 -3.10 2.77
CA MET A 207 -4.63 -3.59 1.42
C MET A 207 -5.63 -4.64 0.93
N ASP A 208 -6.33 -5.31 1.85
CA ASP A 208 -7.38 -6.27 1.52
C ASP A 208 -8.51 -5.60 0.71
N PRO A 209 -8.97 -6.16 -0.42
CA PRO A 209 -10.06 -5.57 -1.18
C PRO A 209 -11.47 -5.87 -0.65
N TYR A 210 -11.72 -7.11 -0.21
CA TYR A 210 -13.07 -7.61 0.09
C TYR A 210 -13.08 -8.87 0.98
N ASN A 211 -11.93 -9.49 1.25
CA ASN A 211 -11.87 -10.73 2.03
C ASN A 211 -12.39 -10.53 3.45
N TRP A 212 -12.26 -9.33 4.02
CA TRP A 212 -12.80 -9.03 5.34
C TRP A 212 -14.29 -9.36 5.47
N PHE A 213 -15.08 -8.91 4.50
CA PHE A 213 -16.52 -9.12 4.49
C PHE A 213 -16.88 -10.53 4.00
N TYR A 214 -16.05 -11.13 3.15
CA TYR A 214 -16.19 -12.53 2.76
C TYR A 214 -16.02 -13.49 3.96
N GLU A 215 -14.95 -13.36 4.72
CA GLU A 215 -14.70 -14.17 5.93
C GLU A 215 -15.81 -13.96 6.97
N MET A 216 -16.26 -12.72 7.14
CA MET A 216 -17.38 -12.43 8.05
C MET A 216 -18.69 -13.11 7.59
N VAL A 217 -18.98 -13.13 6.28
CA VAL A 217 -20.16 -13.82 5.73
C VAL A 217 -20.06 -15.33 5.97
N LEU A 218 -18.87 -15.92 5.76
CA LEU A 218 -18.64 -17.34 6.04
C LEU A 218 -18.83 -17.68 7.52
N GLU A 219 -18.34 -16.83 8.42
CA GLU A 219 -18.48 -17.02 9.87
C GLU A 219 -19.94 -16.90 10.35
N ARG A 220 -20.71 -15.96 9.79
CA ARG A 220 -22.12 -15.74 10.16
C ARG A 220 -23.07 -16.77 9.56
N TYR A 221 -22.75 -17.26 8.35
CA TYR A 221 -23.62 -18.15 7.58
C TYR A 221 -22.87 -19.42 7.11
N PRO A 222 -22.30 -20.21 8.04
CA PRO A 222 -21.41 -21.33 7.70
C PRO A 222 -22.09 -22.44 6.90
N ASP A 223 -23.42 -22.57 7.01
CA ASP A 223 -24.21 -23.58 6.28
C ASP A 223 -24.74 -23.07 4.93
N ALA A 224 -24.66 -21.75 4.67
CA ALA A 224 -25.22 -21.13 3.46
C ALA A 224 -24.19 -21.00 2.33
N PHE A 225 -22.91 -20.94 2.66
CA PHE A 225 -21.83 -20.71 1.71
C PHE A 225 -20.71 -21.72 1.91
N SER A 226 -20.18 -22.25 0.79
CA SER A 226 -18.96 -23.04 0.82
C SER A 226 -17.76 -22.13 0.58
N PRO A 227 -16.73 -22.16 1.45
CA PRO A 227 -15.56 -21.33 1.25
C PRO A 227 -14.78 -21.81 0.01
N MET A 228 -14.44 -20.87 -0.87
CA MET A 228 -13.30 -21.04 -1.77
C MET A 228 -12.02 -20.64 -1.03
N ASP A 229 -11.48 -21.56 -0.24
CA ASP A 229 -10.38 -21.30 0.70
C ASP A 229 -9.01 -21.04 0.01
N VAL A 230 -8.79 -21.65 -1.16
CA VAL A 230 -7.53 -21.53 -1.93
C VAL A 230 -7.79 -21.53 -3.42
N ALA A 231 -6.95 -20.82 -4.18
CA ALA A 231 -7.02 -20.80 -5.64
C ALA A 231 -6.64 -22.17 -6.23
N TYR A 232 -5.69 -22.87 -5.60
CA TYR A 232 -5.26 -24.22 -5.98
C TYR A 232 -5.39 -25.17 -4.79
N ASP A 233 -5.74 -26.44 -4.98
CA ASP A 233 -5.68 -27.42 -3.88
C ASP A 233 -4.25 -27.88 -3.58
N ASP A 234 -4.07 -28.76 -2.59
CA ASP A 234 -2.77 -29.31 -2.20
C ASP A 234 -2.06 -30.09 -3.33
N ALA A 235 -2.82 -30.59 -4.30
CA ALA A 235 -2.29 -31.23 -5.51
C ALA A 235 -1.94 -30.21 -6.61
N GLY A 236 -2.13 -28.91 -6.37
CA GLY A 236 -1.89 -27.84 -7.32
C GLY A 236 -2.98 -27.71 -8.39
N ARG A 237 -4.18 -28.25 -8.17
CA ARG A 237 -5.28 -28.19 -9.13
C ARG A 237 -6.14 -26.94 -8.92
N PRO A 238 -6.55 -26.23 -9.99
CA PRO A 238 -7.40 -25.05 -9.89
C PRO A 238 -8.72 -25.30 -9.16
N GLN A 239 -9.08 -24.40 -8.25
CA GLN A 239 -10.35 -24.38 -7.51
C GLN A 239 -11.21 -23.16 -7.83
N ALA A 240 -10.60 -22.03 -8.19
CA ALA A 240 -11.29 -20.77 -8.45
C ALA A 240 -11.46 -20.49 -9.95
N TYR A 241 -12.64 -19.98 -10.34
CA TYR A 241 -12.94 -19.65 -11.74
C TYR A 241 -12.08 -18.49 -12.29
N LEU A 242 -11.64 -17.58 -11.41
CA LEU A 242 -10.80 -16.46 -11.81
C LEU A 242 -9.46 -16.90 -12.39
N ILE A 243 -8.99 -18.12 -12.13
CA ILE A 243 -7.75 -18.67 -12.70
C ILE A 243 -7.79 -18.71 -14.24
N TYR A 244 -8.97 -18.90 -14.84
CA TYR A 244 -9.09 -18.88 -16.31
C TYR A 244 -8.99 -17.46 -16.88
N ALA A 245 -9.57 -16.48 -16.17
CA ALA A 245 -9.55 -15.08 -16.58
C ALA A 245 -8.20 -14.40 -16.28
N LEU A 246 -7.58 -14.76 -15.17
CA LEU A 246 -6.30 -14.26 -14.67
C LEU A 246 -5.18 -15.29 -14.88
N LEU A 247 -5.21 -15.99 -16.03
CA LEU A 247 -4.32 -17.10 -16.32
C LEU A 247 -2.85 -16.67 -16.26
N ILE A 248 -2.05 -17.46 -15.55
CA ILE A 248 -0.59 -17.40 -15.61
C ILE A 248 -0.11 -18.55 -16.48
N ALA A 249 0.59 -18.24 -17.56
CA ALA A 249 1.04 -19.24 -18.52
C ALA A 249 2.38 -18.86 -19.14
N ALA A 250 3.18 -19.87 -19.45
CA ALA A 250 4.47 -19.70 -20.11
C ALA A 250 4.31 -19.75 -21.64
N THR A 251 5.04 -18.89 -22.34
CA THR A 251 5.17 -18.94 -23.81
C THR A 251 6.11 -20.06 -24.25
N LYS A 252 6.06 -20.41 -25.53
CA LYS A 252 6.91 -21.43 -26.16
C LYS A 252 8.41 -21.21 -25.96
N ASP A 253 8.82 -19.95 -25.96
CA ASP A 253 10.21 -19.48 -25.83
C ASP A 253 10.60 -19.14 -24.38
N GLY A 254 9.75 -19.46 -23.40
CA GLY A 254 10.10 -19.40 -21.99
C GLY A 254 9.94 -18.00 -21.37
N ARG A 255 8.78 -17.37 -21.55
CA ARG A 255 8.36 -16.16 -20.81
C ARG A 255 7.04 -16.39 -20.09
N TRP A 256 6.95 -15.99 -18.82
CA TRP A 256 5.67 -15.96 -18.13
C TRP A 256 4.82 -14.77 -18.56
N LEU A 257 3.52 -15.02 -18.76
CA LEU A 257 2.50 -14.02 -19.03
C LEU A 257 1.39 -14.10 -17.98
N GLN A 258 1.00 -12.94 -17.45
CA GLN A 258 -0.18 -12.75 -16.61
C GLN A 258 -1.32 -12.17 -17.47
N PHE A 259 -2.27 -13.00 -17.87
CA PHE A 259 -3.46 -12.57 -18.61
C PHE A 259 -4.48 -11.90 -17.69
N ALA A 260 -5.35 -11.08 -18.27
CA ALA A 260 -6.38 -10.36 -17.52
C ALA A 260 -7.70 -10.15 -18.28
N GLN A 261 -8.54 -11.19 -18.31
CA GLN A 261 -9.75 -11.30 -19.14
C GLN A 261 -11.03 -11.47 -18.29
N THR A 262 -11.20 -10.61 -17.30
CA THR A 262 -12.23 -10.78 -16.25
C THR A 262 -13.62 -10.28 -16.62
N ALA A 263 -13.75 -9.48 -17.68
CA ALA A 263 -15.06 -9.06 -18.19
C ALA A 263 -15.58 -10.02 -19.27
N PRO A 264 -16.91 -10.24 -19.40
CA PRO A 264 -17.47 -11.20 -20.36
C PRO A 264 -16.98 -11.01 -21.80
N ARG A 265 -16.88 -9.75 -22.26
CA ARG A 265 -16.35 -9.41 -23.58
C ARG A 265 -14.89 -9.83 -23.75
N LEU A 266 -14.06 -9.63 -22.72
CA LEU A 266 -12.65 -10.01 -22.73
C LEU A 266 -12.49 -11.53 -22.71
N MET A 267 -13.25 -12.22 -21.86
CA MET A 267 -13.27 -13.69 -21.81
C MET A 267 -13.69 -14.30 -23.14
N GLN A 268 -14.70 -13.74 -23.80
CA GLN A 268 -15.13 -14.20 -25.12
C GLN A 268 -14.05 -14.02 -26.19
N ALA A 269 -13.42 -12.85 -26.25
CA ALA A 269 -12.28 -12.60 -27.15
C ALA A 269 -11.13 -13.58 -26.86
N TRP A 270 -10.89 -13.87 -25.58
CA TRP A 270 -9.83 -14.77 -25.14
C TRP A 270 -10.06 -16.22 -25.58
N LEU A 271 -11.26 -16.75 -25.34
CA LEU A 271 -11.65 -18.09 -25.78
C LEU A 271 -11.60 -18.23 -27.31
N ALA A 272 -11.92 -17.16 -28.04
CA ALA A 272 -11.83 -17.15 -29.50
C ALA A 272 -10.37 -17.22 -29.97
N GLU A 273 -9.46 -16.43 -29.37
CA GLU A 273 -8.03 -16.43 -29.69
C GLU A 273 -7.37 -17.78 -29.38
N LEU A 274 -7.81 -18.47 -28.32
CA LEU A 274 -7.33 -19.80 -27.96
C LEU A 274 -7.98 -20.95 -28.75
N ASP A 275 -8.91 -20.65 -29.68
CA ASP A 275 -9.73 -21.63 -30.41
C ASP A 275 -10.49 -22.60 -29.49
N LEU A 276 -11.01 -22.08 -28.37
CA LEU A 276 -11.75 -22.85 -27.35
C LEU A 276 -13.26 -22.66 -27.41
N VAL A 277 -13.77 -21.72 -28.24
CA VAL A 277 -15.22 -21.48 -28.38
C VAL A 277 -15.96 -22.73 -28.87
N LYS A 278 -15.38 -23.47 -29.83
CA LYS A 278 -15.98 -24.70 -30.34
C LYS A 278 -15.90 -25.84 -29.34
N GLU A 279 -14.80 -25.92 -28.59
CA GLU A 279 -14.63 -26.92 -27.53
C GLU A 279 -15.71 -26.75 -26.47
N LEU A 280 -16.00 -25.52 -26.04
CA LEU A 280 -17.07 -25.21 -25.06
C LEU A 280 -18.48 -25.64 -25.50
N ALA A 281 -18.71 -25.99 -26.76
CA ALA A 281 -19.97 -26.56 -27.21
C ALA A 281 -20.17 -28.03 -26.80
N ASP A 282 -19.09 -28.72 -26.40
CA ASP A 282 -19.19 -30.06 -25.82
C ASP A 282 -19.92 -29.97 -24.46
N PRO A 283 -21.01 -30.74 -24.25
CA PRO A 283 -21.72 -30.79 -22.98
C PRO A 283 -20.85 -31.06 -21.76
N LYS A 284 -19.67 -31.67 -21.93
CA LYS A 284 -18.66 -31.87 -20.89
C LYS A 284 -18.26 -30.56 -20.17
N TRP A 285 -18.27 -29.43 -20.86
CA TRP A 285 -17.87 -28.13 -20.30
C TRP A 285 -19.04 -27.30 -19.76
N THR A 286 -20.22 -27.92 -19.61
CA THR A 286 -21.38 -27.27 -19.00
C THR A 286 -21.02 -26.74 -17.62
N GLY A 287 -21.27 -25.44 -17.39
CA GLY A 287 -20.96 -24.76 -16.15
C GLY A 287 -19.68 -23.92 -16.18
N PHE A 288 -18.89 -23.94 -17.27
CA PHE A 288 -17.77 -23.01 -17.42
C PHE A 288 -18.20 -21.54 -17.21
N PRO A 289 -17.43 -20.72 -16.45
CA PRO A 289 -16.11 -21.01 -15.86
C PRO A 289 -16.14 -21.72 -14.48
N MET A 290 -17.32 -21.98 -13.91
CA MET A 290 -17.51 -22.69 -12.65
C MET A 290 -17.62 -24.22 -12.86
N LEU A 291 -16.59 -24.83 -13.44
CA LEU A 291 -16.61 -26.27 -13.74
C LEU A 291 -16.71 -27.10 -12.44
N PRO A 292 -17.57 -28.14 -12.41
CA PRO A 292 -18.03 -28.75 -11.15
C PRO A 292 -16.98 -29.61 -10.45
N THR A 293 -16.08 -30.26 -11.20
CA THR A 293 -15.09 -31.19 -10.62
C THR A 293 -13.66 -30.66 -10.76
N PRO A 294 -12.76 -30.98 -9.81
CA PRO A 294 -11.33 -30.65 -9.92
C PRO A 294 -10.70 -31.18 -11.21
N GLU A 295 -11.13 -32.35 -11.69
CA GLU A 295 -10.61 -32.98 -12.90
C GLU A 295 -10.96 -32.17 -14.14
N LEU A 296 -12.23 -31.74 -14.28
CA LEU A 296 -12.65 -30.87 -15.38
C LEU A 296 -11.97 -29.50 -15.30
N ARG A 297 -11.82 -28.96 -14.08
CA ARG A 297 -11.13 -27.68 -13.88
C ARG A 297 -9.69 -27.74 -14.34
N THR A 298 -8.98 -28.81 -13.97
CA THR A 298 -7.59 -29.06 -14.34
C THR A 298 -7.45 -29.29 -15.83
N GLU A 299 -8.31 -30.11 -16.42
CA GLU A 299 -8.26 -30.40 -17.86
C GLU A 299 -8.45 -29.14 -18.71
N PHE A 300 -9.44 -28.30 -18.39
CA PHE A 300 -9.65 -27.05 -19.12
C PHE A 300 -8.50 -26.07 -18.92
N TRP A 301 -7.95 -25.98 -17.70
CA TRP A 301 -6.80 -25.14 -17.41
C TRP A 301 -5.59 -25.56 -18.24
N GLU A 302 -5.31 -26.86 -18.31
CA GLU A 302 -4.23 -27.42 -19.12
C GLU A 302 -4.40 -27.14 -20.61
N MET A 303 -5.62 -27.24 -21.13
CA MET A 303 -5.90 -26.83 -22.51
C MET A 303 -5.50 -25.37 -22.73
N MET A 304 -5.86 -24.45 -21.82
CA MET A 304 -5.46 -23.05 -21.95
C MET A 304 -3.94 -22.87 -21.88
N LEU A 305 -3.25 -23.56 -20.95
CA LEU A 305 -1.80 -23.54 -20.85
C LEU A 305 -1.13 -24.03 -22.15
N ASP A 306 -1.61 -25.13 -22.71
CA ASP A 306 -1.07 -25.71 -23.95
C ASP A 306 -1.26 -24.75 -25.14
N ARG A 307 -2.41 -24.05 -25.22
CA ARG A 307 -2.66 -23.04 -26.27
C ARG A 307 -1.76 -21.82 -26.13
N VAL A 308 -1.50 -21.36 -24.90
CA VAL A 308 -0.55 -20.26 -24.65
C VAL A 308 0.88 -20.68 -24.98
N GLY A 309 1.30 -21.85 -24.50
CA GLY A 309 2.64 -22.40 -24.69
C GLY A 309 2.97 -22.81 -26.13
N ALA A 310 1.98 -22.82 -27.03
CA ALA A 310 2.20 -23.08 -28.46
C ALA A 310 2.82 -21.89 -29.21
N ARG A 311 2.79 -20.68 -28.63
CA ARG A 311 3.22 -19.43 -29.27
C ARG A 311 4.38 -18.75 -28.54
N THR A 312 5.23 -18.07 -29.29
CA THR A 312 6.34 -17.27 -28.72
C THR A 312 5.82 -15.99 -28.08
N PHE A 313 6.66 -15.33 -27.27
CA PHE A 313 6.31 -14.03 -26.70
C PHE A 313 6.05 -12.98 -27.78
N GLU A 314 6.85 -12.95 -28.86
CA GLU A 314 6.66 -12.03 -29.99
C GLU A 314 5.30 -12.23 -30.67
N GLU A 315 4.89 -13.49 -30.90
CA GLU A 315 3.58 -13.80 -31.47
C GLU A 315 2.44 -13.34 -30.55
N TRP A 316 2.61 -13.41 -29.23
CA TRP A 316 1.64 -12.89 -28.26
C TRP A 316 1.61 -11.36 -28.23
N GLN A 317 2.77 -10.69 -28.34
CA GLN A 317 2.82 -9.22 -28.43
C GLN A 317 2.02 -8.71 -29.62
N GLN A 318 2.12 -9.37 -30.78
CA GLN A 318 1.33 -9.01 -31.96
C GLN A 318 -0.19 -9.11 -31.72
N VAL A 319 -0.65 -10.08 -30.91
CA VAL A 319 -2.07 -10.18 -30.50
C VAL A 319 -2.46 -8.97 -29.67
N PHE A 320 -1.66 -8.63 -28.65
CA PHE A 320 -1.97 -7.52 -27.76
C PHE A 320 -1.95 -6.15 -28.46
N GLU A 321 -1.20 -6.03 -29.55
CA GLU A 321 -1.17 -4.85 -30.41
C GLU A 321 -2.38 -4.75 -31.34
N THR A 322 -2.92 -5.88 -31.81
CA THR A 322 -3.99 -5.93 -32.82
C THR A 322 -5.38 -6.17 -32.24
N ASN A 323 -5.48 -6.73 -31.04
CA ASN A 323 -6.72 -7.04 -30.34
C ASN A 323 -6.73 -6.44 -28.93
N HIS A 324 -7.34 -5.27 -28.78
CA HIS A 324 -7.45 -4.54 -27.51
C HIS A 324 -8.32 -5.23 -26.45
N ASP A 325 -9.00 -6.32 -26.81
CA ASP A 325 -9.79 -7.13 -25.88
C ASP A 325 -8.99 -8.26 -25.25
N ILE A 326 -7.71 -8.36 -25.60
CA ILE A 326 -6.78 -9.35 -25.05
C ILE A 326 -5.54 -8.61 -24.52
N SER A 327 -5.30 -8.72 -23.22
CA SER A 327 -4.09 -8.19 -22.59
C SER A 327 -3.40 -9.21 -21.69
N ALA A 328 -2.08 -9.17 -21.69
CA ALA A 328 -1.26 -9.80 -20.67
C ALA A 328 -0.06 -8.92 -20.31
N GLU A 329 0.46 -9.13 -19.11
CA GLU A 329 1.74 -8.58 -18.66
C GLU A 329 2.83 -9.64 -18.64
N ALA A 330 4.04 -9.25 -19.04
CA ALA A 330 5.22 -10.06 -18.78
C ALA A 330 5.62 -9.90 -17.32
N PHE A 331 6.00 -11.00 -16.67
CA PHE A 331 6.63 -10.93 -15.35
C PHE A 331 8.03 -10.33 -15.50
N ARG A 332 8.29 -9.28 -14.73
CA ARG A 332 9.57 -8.56 -14.70
C ARG A 332 10.18 -8.67 -13.31
N THR A 333 11.50 -8.59 -13.20
CA THR A 333 12.14 -8.28 -11.92
C THR A 333 11.93 -6.80 -11.57
N PRO A 334 12.11 -6.38 -10.30
CA PRO A 334 12.02 -4.97 -9.93
C PRO A 334 12.91 -4.05 -10.76
N GLU A 335 14.11 -4.50 -11.16
CA GLU A 335 15.02 -3.71 -12.00
C GLU A 335 14.56 -3.63 -13.46
N GLU A 336 14.18 -4.76 -14.07
CA GLU A 336 13.63 -4.80 -15.45
C GLU A 336 12.33 -4.00 -15.58
N ALA A 337 11.56 -3.85 -14.49
CA ALA A 337 10.34 -3.06 -14.48
C ALA A 337 10.60 -1.57 -14.81
N LEU A 338 11.82 -1.05 -14.62
CA LEU A 338 12.20 0.29 -15.06
C LEU A 338 12.18 0.45 -16.59
N ASP A 339 12.26 -0.66 -17.34
CA ASP A 339 12.17 -0.67 -18.80
C ASP A 339 10.75 -0.94 -19.32
N HIS A 340 9.76 -1.00 -18.42
CA HIS A 340 8.37 -1.19 -18.82
C HIS A 340 7.93 -0.08 -19.80
N PRO A 341 7.39 -0.40 -20.99
CA PRO A 341 7.11 0.59 -22.04
C PRO A 341 6.26 1.77 -21.60
N GLN A 342 5.24 1.52 -20.77
CA GLN A 342 4.42 2.57 -20.18
C GLN A 342 5.21 3.50 -19.24
N VAL A 343 6.08 2.94 -18.39
CA VAL A 343 6.83 3.71 -17.39
C VAL A 343 7.84 4.62 -18.11
N VAL A 344 8.48 4.11 -19.16
CA VAL A 344 9.36 4.91 -20.02
C VAL A 344 8.59 6.00 -20.77
N ALA A 345 7.43 5.67 -21.35
CA ALA A 345 6.62 6.61 -22.12
C ALA A 345 6.10 7.79 -21.27
N GLU A 346 5.74 7.55 -20.01
CA GLU A 346 5.29 8.60 -19.08
C GLU A 346 6.43 9.32 -18.34
N GLY A 347 7.70 9.04 -18.66
CA GLY A 347 8.84 9.64 -17.94
C GLY A 347 8.86 9.26 -16.45
N ARG A 348 8.31 8.09 -16.09
CA ARG A 348 8.26 7.59 -14.72
C ARG A 348 9.56 6.94 -14.24
N VAL A 349 10.55 6.84 -15.11
CA VAL A 349 11.94 6.49 -14.76
C VAL A 349 12.85 7.68 -15.06
N ILE A 350 13.69 8.02 -14.11
CA ILE A 350 14.67 9.10 -14.20
C ILE A 350 16.07 8.58 -13.88
N THR A 351 17.07 9.35 -14.29
CA THR A 351 18.46 9.15 -13.87
C THR A 351 18.89 10.34 -13.02
N VAL A 352 19.43 10.07 -11.83
CA VAL A 352 19.96 11.09 -10.92
C VAL A 352 21.41 10.78 -10.60
N ASP A 353 22.30 11.76 -10.75
CA ASP A 353 23.71 11.61 -10.40
C ASP A 353 23.89 11.65 -8.88
N ASN A 354 24.22 10.50 -8.29
CA ASN A 354 24.49 10.37 -6.86
C ASN A 354 26.00 10.52 -6.57
N PRO A 355 26.39 11.28 -5.53
CA PRO A 355 27.80 11.52 -5.20
C PRO A 355 28.58 10.24 -4.82
N ALA A 356 27.93 9.19 -4.31
CA ALA A 356 28.59 7.95 -3.92
C ALA A 356 28.73 6.93 -5.06
N VAL A 357 27.67 6.77 -5.86
CA VAL A 357 27.53 5.64 -6.81
C VAL A 357 27.40 6.07 -8.26
N GLY A 358 27.48 7.38 -8.56
CA GLY A 358 27.34 7.92 -9.91
C GLY A 358 25.88 7.92 -10.39
N PRO A 359 25.62 7.72 -11.70
CA PRO A 359 24.27 7.79 -12.25
C PRO A 359 23.40 6.64 -11.71
N VAL A 360 22.29 6.98 -11.07
CA VAL A 360 21.30 6.04 -10.56
C VAL A 360 20.02 6.15 -11.38
N ARG A 361 19.63 5.06 -12.02
CA ARG A 361 18.34 4.94 -12.68
C ARG A 361 17.29 4.44 -11.68
N GLN A 362 16.16 5.13 -11.59
CA GLN A 362 15.18 4.93 -10.52
C GLN A 362 13.78 5.45 -10.90
N PRO A 363 12.72 5.04 -10.19
CA PRO A 363 11.40 5.68 -10.33
C PRO A 363 11.46 7.19 -10.07
N SER A 364 10.63 7.93 -10.79
CA SER A 364 10.35 9.36 -10.57
C SER A 364 9.44 9.56 -9.34
N THR A 365 8.66 10.64 -9.27
CA THR A 365 7.67 10.87 -8.20
C THR A 365 6.41 10.00 -8.36
N LEU A 366 5.73 9.70 -7.24
CA LEU A 366 4.45 8.98 -7.23
C LEU A 366 3.39 9.68 -8.08
N ILE A 367 3.27 10.99 -7.84
CA ILE A 367 2.32 11.88 -8.50
C ILE A 367 3.00 12.51 -9.71
N HIS A 368 2.28 12.55 -10.82
CA HIS A 368 2.64 13.34 -12.00
C HIS A 368 1.61 14.44 -12.20
N THR A 369 2.05 15.57 -12.75
CA THR A 369 1.21 16.70 -13.17
C THR A 369 1.65 17.12 -14.55
N GLU A 370 0.71 17.43 -15.43
CA GLU A 370 1.01 17.85 -16.82
C GLU A 370 1.97 16.87 -17.55
N GLY A 371 1.82 15.56 -17.29
CA GLY A 371 2.64 14.50 -17.90
C GLY A 371 4.10 14.48 -17.42
N LYS A 372 4.42 15.09 -16.28
CA LYS A 372 5.77 15.14 -15.71
C LYS A 372 5.78 14.76 -14.23
N PRO A 373 6.94 14.34 -13.70
CA PRO A 373 7.13 14.23 -12.25
C PRO A 373 6.73 15.51 -11.51
N LEU A 374 6.09 15.37 -10.34
CA LEU A 374 5.59 16.47 -9.52
C LEU A 374 6.69 17.47 -9.14
N THR A 375 7.88 16.96 -8.85
CA THR A 375 9.10 17.73 -8.63
C THR A 375 10.27 17.04 -9.33
N VAL A 376 11.44 17.70 -9.37
CA VAL A 376 12.69 17.08 -9.86
C VAL A 376 13.42 16.45 -8.68
N PRO A 377 13.51 15.11 -8.57
CA PRO A 377 14.15 14.49 -7.43
C PRO A 377 15.67 14.74 -7.42
N GLY A 378 16.20 15.20 -6.28
CA GLY A 378 17.64 15.33 -6.05
C GLY A 378 18.31 14.02 -5.61
N PRO A 379 19.65 13.94 -5.54
CA PRO A 379 20.35 12.74 -5.10
C PRO A 379 20.13 12.46 -3.62
N ALA A 380 20.28 11.20 -3.20
CA ALA A 380 20.42 10.87 -1.79
C ALA A 380 21.74 11.44 -1.21
N PRO A 381 21.71 12.02 -0.01
CA PRO A 381 22.89 12.63 0.59
C PRO A 381 23.86 11.57 1.13
N LEU A 382 25.15 11.90 1.17
CA LEU A 382 26.13 11.17 2.00
C LEU A 382 25.79 11.33 3.49
N VAL A 383 26.30 10.41 4.33
CA VAL A 383 26.17 10.51 5.79
C VAL A 383 26.81 11.81 6.26
N GLY A 384 26.05 12.64 6.98
CA GLY A 384 26.54 13.92 7.50
C GLY A 384 26.93 14.94 6.45
N GLN A 385 26.50 14.78 5.19
CA GLN A 385 26.86 15.69 4.09
C GLN A 385 26.57 17.16 4.42
N HIS A 386 25.57 17.43 5.26
CA HIS A 386 25.11 18.76 5.60
C HIS A 386 25.37 19.10 7.08
N ASP A 387 26.30 18.42 7.76
CA ASP A 387 26.60 18.65 9.18
C ASP A 387 26.90 20.12 9.49
N ASP A 388 27.85 20.72 8.75
CA ASP A 388 28.25 22.11 8.96
C ASP A 388 27.11 23.09 8.65
N GLU A 389 26.38 22.87 7.55
CA GLU A 389 25.26 23.72 7.13
C GLU A 389 24.12 23.69 8.16
N VAL A 390 23.73 22.50 8.59
CA VAL A 390 22.63 22.29 9.54
C VAL A 390 23.00 22.83 10.93
N ARG A 391 24.23 22.56 11.41
CA ARG A 391 24.72 23.08 12.70
C ARG A 391 24.87 24.60 12.69
N ALA A 392 25.31 25.19 11.57
CA ALA A 392 25.37 26.64 11.41
C ALA A 392 23.95 27.27 11.39
N ALA A 393 23.01 26.64 10.69
CA ALA A 393 21.63 27.12 10.60
C ALA A 393 20.93 27.18 11.96
N VAL A 394 21.18 26.20 12.85
CA VAL A 394 20.61 26.22 14.21
C VAL A 394 21.35 27.12 15.20
N ALA A 395 22.63 27.41 14.94
CA ALA A 395 23.43 28.31 15.77
C ALA A 395 23.18 29.79 15.46
N ALA A 396 22.67 30.12 14.26
CA ALA A 396 22.28 31.46 13.90
C ALA A 396 21.14 31.97 14.80
N PRO A 397 21.13 33.25 15.22
CA PRO A 397 20.02 33.82 15.97
C PRO A 397 18.74 33.63 15.17
N ALA A 398 17.80 32.83 15.70
CA ALA A 398 16.55 32.55 15.02
C ALA A 398 15.88 33.88 14.64
N ALA A 399 15.72 34.13 13.34
CA ALA A 399 14.74 35.11 12.89
C ALA A 399 13.41 34.59 13.41
N ASN A 400 12.87 35.28 14.42
CA ASN A 400 11.74 34.85 15.22
C ASN A 400 10.56 34.50 14.30
N ARG A 401 10.39 33.22 13.91
CA ARG A 401 9.15 32.67 13.34
C ARG A 401 8.08 32.46 14.43
N ALA A 402 8.23 33.15 15.56
CA ALA A 402 7.15 33.36 16.52
C ALA A 402 6.17 34.39 15.95
N ALA A 403 5.35 33.97 14.99
CA ALA A 403 4.11 34.68 14.71
C ALA A 403 3.15 34.45 15.89
N ALA A 404 2.62 35.54 16.42
CA ALA A 404 1.82 35.62 17.64
C ALA A 404 0.72 34.55 17.71
N VAL A 405 0.86 33.60 18.62
CA VAL A 405 -0.31 32.95 19.22
C VAL A 405 -0.87 34.00 20.18
N SER A 406 -2.00 34.62 19.83
CA SER A 406 -2.71 35.41 20.83
C SER A 406 -3.08 34.46 21.97
N ASN A 407 -2.52 34.69 23.15
CA ASN A 407 -2.98 34.07 24.38
C ASN A 407 -4.40 34.58 24.67
N SER A 408 -5.41 34.09 23.94
CA SER A 408 -6.76 34.04 24.47
C SER A 408 -6.78 32.87 25.44
N SER A 409 -6.68 33.21 26.72
CA SER A 409 -6.95 32.34 27.85
C SER A 409 -8.44 31.95 27.84
N GLU A 410 -8.82 31.06 26.93
CA GLU A 410 -10.03 30.27 27.06
C GLU A 410 -9.63 28.84 27.39
N GLU A 411 -10.20 28.35 28.48
CA GLU A 411 -10.09 26.99 28.97
C GLU A 411 -10.45 25.99 27.86
N SER A 412 -9.48 25.12 27.53
CA SER A 412 -9.68 23.68 27.25
C SER A 412 -11.03 23.28 26.61
N ALA A 413 -11.11 23.34 25.28
CA ALA A 413 -11.94 22.43 24.50
C ALA A 413 -11.13 21.89 23.32
N ALA A 414 -11.01 20.56 23.24
CA ALA A 414 -10.33 19.87 22.14
C ALA A 414 -10.95 20.24 20.79
N PRO A 415 -10.19 20.30 19.67
CA PRO A 415 -10.82 20.16 18.36
C PRO A 415 -11.36 18.74 18.29
N GLN A 416 -12.64 18.57 18.64
CA GLN A 416 -13.38 17.33 18.43
C GLN A 416 -13.85 17.18 16.98
N GLU A 417 -13.46 18.10 16.10
CA GLU A 417 -13.74 18.06 14.68
C GLU A 417 -12.79 17.12 13.94
N LEU A 418 -13.24 16.63 12.79
CA LEU A 418 -12.47 15.76 11.91
C LEU A 418 -11.50 16.62 11.08
N PRO A 419 -10.25 16.17 10.80
CA PRO A 419 -9.23 17.01 10.20
C PRO A 419 -9.56 17.49 8.76
N LEU A 420 -10.43 16.76 8.05
CA LEU A 420 -10.91 17.12 6.71
C LEU A 420 -12.38 17.60 6.71
N HIS A 421 -12.91 18.01 7.86
CA HIS A 421 -14.26 18.58 7.92
C HIS A 421 -14.43 19.72 6.90
N GLY A 422 -15.55 19.68 6.18
CA GLY A 422 -15.89 20.64 5.14
C GLY A 422 -15.30 20.34 3.75
N VAL A 423 -14.48 19.29 3.59
CA VAL A 423 -13.98 18.85 2.29
C VAL A 423 -15.01 17.94 1.62
N THR A 424 -15.35 18.19 0.35
CA THR A 424 -16.22 17.32 -0.44
C THR A 424 -15.45 16.66 -1.60
N VAL A 425 -15.51 15.32 -1.67
CA VAL A 425 -14.94 14.51 -2.75
C VAL A 425 -16.07 13.92 -3.59
N LEU A 426 -16.04 14.17 -4.90
CA LEU A 426 -16.90 13.52 -5.87
C LEU A 426 -16.13 12.40 -6.57
N GLU A 427 -16.58 11.17 -6.41
CA GLU A 427 -15.86 9.98 -6.85
C GLU A 427 -16.59 9.28 -8.02
N PHE A 428 -15.88 9.12 -9.14
CA PHE A 428 -16.21 8.28 -10.31
C PHE A 428 -15.28 7.06 -10.37
N GLY A 429 -15.10 6.42 -9.22
CA GLY A 429 -14.23 5.27 -9.05
C GLY A 429 -14.98 3.97 -9.38
N THR A 430 -14.22 2.99 -9.85
CA THR A 430 -14.70 1.62 -10.06
C THR A 430 -13.73 0.64 -9.39
N MET A 431 -14.22 -0.53 -9.01
CA MET A 431 -13.40 -1.56 -8.38
C MET A 431 -12.79 -1.08 -7.04
N PHE A 432 -11.48 -1.24 -6.83
CA PHE A 432 -10.88 -1.07 -5.51
C PHE A 432 -10.03 0.18 -5.34
N ALA A 433 -8.93 0.33 -6.09
CA ALA A 433 -7.87 1.30 -5.78
C ALA A 433 -8.36 2.75 -5.65
N GLY A 434 -9.08 3.26 -6.66
CA GLY A 434 -9.68 4.59 -6.62
C GLY A 434 -10.70 4.74 -5.47
N PRO A 435 -11.76 3.91 -5.46
CA PRO A 435 -12.76 3.92 -4.40
C PRO A 435 -12.16 3.84 -2.98
N TYR A 436 -11.34 2.85 -2.66
CA TYR A 436 -10.80 2.73 -1.30
C TYR A 436 -9.90 3.92 -0.92
N GLY A 437 -9.14 4.47 -1.88
CA GLY A 437 -8.40 5.72 -1.65
C GLY A 437 -9.29 6.87 -1.18
N ALA A 438 -10.52 6.98 -1.70
CA ALA A 438 -11.49 7.98 -1.24
C ALA A 438 -12.09 7.63 0.15
N THR A 439 -12.30 6.34 0.45
CA THR A 439 -12.71 5.88 1.79
C THR A 439 -11.75 6.37 2.88
N LEU A 440 -10.45 6.32 2.62
CA LEU A 440 -9.43 6.78 3.57
C LEU A 440 -9.57 8.27 3.92
N LEU A 441 -10.06 9.10 2.99
CA LEU A 441 -10.38 10.50 3.27
C LEU A 441 -11.70 10.66 4.05
N ALA A 442 -12.67 9.76 3.86
CA ALA A 442 -13.91 9.74 4.64
C ALA A 442 -13.63 9.46 6.13
N ASP A 443 -12.71 8.54 6.44
CA ASP A 443 -12.28 8.24 7.81
C ASP A 443 -11.57 9.45 8.48
N LEU A 444 -10.98 10.34 7.67
CA LEU A 444 -10.41 11.64 8.08
C LEU A 444 -11.44 12.79 8.09
N GLY A 445 -12.69 12.51 7.71
CA GLY A 445 -13.84 13.42 7.78
C GLY A 445 -14.20 14.19 6.53
N ALA A 446 -13.63 13.85 5.37
CA ALA A 446 -14.14 14.35 4.11
C ALA A 446 -15.53 13.75 3.84
N ARG A 447 -16.42 14.53 3.23
CA ARG A 447 -17.67 14.03 2.68
C ARG A 447 -17.38 13.41 1.31
N VAL A 448 -17.62 12.11 1.14
CA VAL A 448 -17.34 11.42 -0.12
C VAL A 448 -18.64 10.97 -0.77
N ILE A 449 -18.93 11.52 -1.95
CA ILE A 449 -20.09 11.18 -2.77
C ILE A 449 -19.59 10.31 -3.93
N LYS A 450 -19.91 9.02 -3.88
CA LYS A 450 -19.67 8.08 -4.99
C LYS A 450 -20.82 8.20 -5.99
N VAL A 451 -20.49 8.63 -7.20
CA VAL A 451 -21.41 8.57 -8.34
C VAL A 451 -21.18 7.26 -9.06
N GLU A 452 -22.20 6.43 -9.15
CA GLU A 452 -22.09 5.09 -9.72
C GLU A 452 -23.26 4.75 -10.66
N PRO A 453 -23.13 3.73 -11.52
CA PRO A 453 -24.22 3.29 -12.39
C PRO A 453 -25.46 2.88 -11.61
N ILE A 454 -26.61 2.86 -12.28
CA ILE A 454 -27.91 2.42 -11.71
C ILE A 454 -27.82 1.06 -11.00
N GLY A 455 -27.08 0.11 -11.58
CA GLY A 455 -26.87 -1.23 -10.99
C GLY A 455 -25.71 -1.31 -9.98
N GLY A 456 -25.06 -0.19 -9.69
CA GLY A 456 -23.90 -0.10 -8.82
C GLY A 456 -22.57 -0.48 -9.49
N ASP A 457 -21.48 -0.24 -8.77
CA ASP A 457 -20.14 -0.68 -9.13
C ASP A 457 -20.03 -2.22 -9.12
N ASN A 458 -19.29 -2.80 -10.08
CA ASN A 458 -19.14 -4.26 -10.22
C ASN A 458 -18.55 -4.92 -8.97
N ILE A 459 -17.74 -4.19 -8.18
CA ILE A 459 -17.15 -4.70 -6.94
C ILE A 459 -18.19 -5.16 -5.93
N ARG A 460 -19.40 -4.58 -5.92
CA ARG A 460 -20.51 -4.95 -5.04
C ARG A 460 -20.89 -6.44 -5.17
N ASN A 461 -20.62 -7.04 -6.33
CA ASN A 461 -21.02 -8.40 -6.67
C ASN A 461 -19.83 -9.38 -6.87
N LEU A 462 -18.62 -9.03 -6.41
CA LEU A 462 -17.44 -9.90 -6.56
C LEU A 462 -17.47 -11.15 -5.68
N VAL A 463 -18.19 -11.10 -4.56
CA VAL A 463 -18.37 -12.23 -3.65
C VAL A 463 -19.80 -12.73 -3.77
N ALA A 464 -20.04 -14.01 -3.45
CA ALA A 464 -21.34 -14.66 -3.58
C ALA A 464 -22.37 -14.22 -2.51
N PHE A 465 -22.30 -12.97 -2.06
CA PHE A 465 -23.22 -12.29 -1.17
C PHE A 465 -23.36 -10.84 -1.70
N PRO A 466 -24.52 -10.43 -2.22
CA PRO A 466 -24.69 -9.10 -2.80
C PRO A 466 -24.24 -7.99 -1.85
N GLU A 467 -23.65 -6.93 -2.40
CA GLU A 467 -23.08 -5.77 -1.68
C GLU A 467 -21.79 -6.05 -0.87
N ALA A 468 -21.55 -7.29 -0.45
CA ALA A 468 -20.42 -7.59 0.44
C ALA A 468 -19.05 -7.29 -0.18
N GLY A 469 -18.89 -7.47 -1.49
CA GLY A 469 -17.63 -7.18 -2.16
C GLY A 469 -17.31 -5.68 -2.17
N GLY A 470 -18.34 -4.82 -2.23
CA GLY A 470 -18.20 -3.37 -2.23
C GLY A 470 -18.18 -2.75 -0.84
N ALA A 471 -18.52 -3.51 0.20
CA ALA A 471 -18.72 -2.99 1.55
C ALA A 471 -17.52 -2.20 2.07
N LYS A 472 -16.28 -2.65 1.78
CA LYS A 472 -15.06 -1.96 2.20
C LYS A 472 -14.87 -0.61 1.50
N VAL A 473 -15.09 -0.57 0.18
CA VAL A 473 -14.86 0.66 -0.59
C VAL A 473 -16.02 1.66 -0.51
N LEU A 474 -17.12 1.31 0.16
CA LEU A 474 -18.26 2.18 0.38
C LEU A 474 -18.31 2.77 1.79
N GLN A 475 -17.37 2.39 2.65
CA GLN A 475 -17.34 2.82 4.04
C GLN A 475 -17.31 4.34 4.19
N GLY A 476 -18.26 4.89 4.95
CA GLY A 476 -18.38 6.32 5.22
C GLY A 476 -18.76 7.19 4.03
N LYS A 477 -19.19 6.59 2.91
CA LYS A 477 -19.58 7.30 1.70
C LYS A 477 -21.08 7.47 1.56
N GLU A 478 -21.45 8.42 0.71
CA GLU A 478 -22.78 8.54 0.14
C GLU A 478 -22.78 7.96 -1.27
N SER A 479 -23.67 7.00 -1.55
CA SER A 479 -23.88 6.42 -2.88
C SER A 479 -25.00 7.15 -3.62
N VAL A 480 -24.69 7.67 -4.81
CA VAL A 480 -25.62 8.35 -5.72
C VAL A 480 -25.60 7.61 -7.06
N ALA A 481 -26.69 6.90 -7.36
CA ALA A 481 -26.82 6.08 -8.55
C ALA A 481 -27.46 6.89 -9.70
N VAL A 482 -26.69 7.18 -10.75
CA VAL A 482 -27.07 8.06 -11.86
C VAL A 482 -26.58 7.49 -13.20
N ASP A 483 -27.42 7.55 -14.23
CA ASP A 483 -27.04 7.29 -15.61
C ASP A 483 -26.42 8.55 -16.25
N LEU A 484 -25.08 8.57 -16.23
CA LEU A 484 -24.25 9.64 -16.81
C LEU A 484 -24.26 9.66 -18.35
N THR A 485 -24.92 8.73 -19.02
CA THR A 485 -25.04 8.74 -20.48
C THR A 485 -26.18 9.64 -20.95
N THR A 486 -27.03 10.11 -20.03
CA THR A 486 -28.15 11.00 -20.33
C THR A 486 -27.80 12.46 -20.04
N PRO A 487 -28.35 13.43 -20.81
CA PRO A 487 -28.16 14.85 -20.51
C PRO A 487 -28.62 15.25 -19.11
N ASP A 488 -29.72 14.66 -18.64
CA ASP A 488 -30.26 14.92 -17.30
C ASP A 488 -29.31 14.40 -16.21
N GLY A 489 -28.79 13.17 -16.34
CA GLY A 489 -27.82 12.61 -15.41
C GLY A 489 -26.52 13.41 -15.35
N LEU A 490 -26.03 13.89 -16.50
CA LEU A 490 -24.87 14.77 -16.57
C LEU A 490 -25.10 16.12 -15.87
N GLU A 491 -26.27 16.73 -16.04
CA GLU A 491 -26.58 17.98 -15.33
C GLU A 491 -26.60 17.78 -13.81
N LEU A 492 -27.13 16.65 -13.30
CA LEU A 492 -27.06 16.34 -11.86
C LEU A 492 -25.61 16.27 -11.38
N VAL A 493 -24.72 15.62 -12.14
CA VAL A 493 -23.29 15.58 -11.82
C VAL A 493 -22.66 16.96 -11.86
N TYR A 494 -22.97 17.78 -12.85
CA TYR A 494 -22.43 19.14 -12.92
C TYR A 494 -22.87 20.01 -11.74
N GLN A 495 -24.09 19.83 -11.23
CA GLN A 495 -24.54 20.46 -9.99
C GLN A 495 -23.73 20.00 -8.76
N LEU A 496 -23.37 18.72 -8.69
CA LEU A 496 -22.50 18.19 -7.64
C LEU A 496 -21.08 18.76 -7.73
N VAL A 497 -20.50 18.80 -8.94
CA VAL A 497 -19.15 19.33 -9.20
C VAL A 497 -19.01 20.79 -8.72
N ARG A 498 -20.06 21.62 -8.85
CA ARG A 498 -20.07 23.00 -8.34
C ARG A 498 -19.85 23.11 -6.83
N ARG A 499 -20.01 22.02 -6.07
CA ARG A 499 -19.92 21.97 -4.60
C ARG A 499 -18.79 21.07 -4.10
N SER A 500 -17.94 20.57 -5.00
CA SER A 500 -16.85 19.66 -4.65
C SER A 500 -15.52 20.38 -4.55
N ASP A 501 -14.64 19.86 -3.71
CA ASP A 501 -13.23 20.25 -3.62
C ASP A 501 -12.33 19.36 -4.45
N ILE A 502 -12.69 18.08 -4.54
CA ILE A 502 -11.92 17.06 -5.25
C ILE A 502 -12.86 16.30 -6.18
N VAL A 503 -12.43 16.05 -7.41
CA VAL A 503 -13.01 15.05 -8.30
C VAL A 503 -12.00 13.95 -8.53
N LEU A 504 -12.38 12.71 -8.27
CA LEU A 504 -11.58 11.51 -8.47
C LEU A 504 -12.20 10.63 -9.56
N GLN A 505 -11.40 10.15 -10.51
CA GLN A 505 -11.83 9.16 -11.48
C GLN A 505 -10.72 8.15 -11.80
N CYS A 506 -11.08 6.92 -12.16
CA CYS A 506 -10.13 5.84 -12.46
C CYS A 506 -10.32 5.20 -13.85
N PHE A 507 -10.94 5.92 -14.78
CA PHE A 507 -11.21 5.47 -16.13
C PHE A 507 -9.95 5.35 -16.98
N ARG A 508 -10.03 4.48 -17.99
CA ARG A 508 -8.93 4.17 -18.92
C ARG A 508 -9.03 4.96 -20.23
N GLY A 509 -7.89 5.40 -20.74
CA GLY A 509 -7.79 6.19 -21.97
C GLY A 509 -8.80 7.34 -22.00
N ALA A 510 -9.39 7.61 -23.18
CA ALA A 510 -10.29 8.76 -23.38
C ALA A 510 -11.73 8.58 -22.81
N ALA A 511 -11.91 7.77 -21.77
CA ALA A 511 -13.25 7.43 -21.25
C ALA A 511 -13.88 8.57 -20.46
N ALA A 512 -13.09 9.37 -19.73
CA ALA A 512 -13.59 10.53 -19.00
C ALA A 512 -14.07 11.63 -19.97
N GLU A 513 -13.36 11.85 -21.07
CA GLU A 513 -13.71 12.80 -22.13
C GLU A 513 -15.00 12.37 -22.84
N ARG A 514 -15.12 11.07 -23.17
CA ARG A 514 -16.37 10.53 -23.77
C ARG A 514 -17.56 10.65 -22.82
N ALA A 515 -17.34 10.51 -21.53
CA ALA A 515 -18.35 10.70 -20.50
C ALA A 515 -18.56 12.18 -20.13
N GLN A 516 -17.81 13.11 -20.71
CA GLN A 516 -17.88 14.55 -20.44
C GLN A 516 -17.66 14.90 -18.96
N ILE A 517 -16.76 14.17 -18.30
CA ILE A 517 -16.34 14.40 -16.92
C ILE A 517 -14.81 14.54 -16.80
N ASP A 518 -14.12 14.83 -17.91
CA ASP A 518 -12.69 15.13 -17.90
C ASP A 518 -12.36 16.45 -17.19
N GLU A 519 -11.09 16.66 -16.87
CA GLU A 519 -10.63 17.84 -16.14
C GLU A 519 -11.02 19.16 -16.82
N THR A 520 -10.89 19.24 -18.14
CA THR A 520 -11.18 20.48 -18.88
C THR A 520 -12.66 20.81 -18.77
N THR A 521 -13.52 19.80 -18.99
CA THR A 521 -14.97 19.96 -18.86
C THR A 521 -15.37 20.37 -17.44
N LEU A 522 -14.84 19.70 -16.41
CA LEU A 522 -15.24 19.96 -15.03
C LEU A 522 -14.65 21.26 -14.44
N LYS A 523 -13.41 21.63 -14.79
CA LYS A 523 -12.84 22.94 -14.40
C LYS A 523 -13.55 24.12 -15.07
N ALA A 524 -14.20 23.93 -16.23
CA ALA A 524 -15.06 24.96 -16.81
C ALA A 524 -16.32 25.23 -15.96
N ILE A 525 -16.74 24.26 -15.14
CA ILE A 525 -17.88 24.37 -14.22
C ILE A 525 -17.43 24.87 -12.84
N ASN A 526 -16.35 24.29 -12.31
CA ASN A 526 -15.76 24.67 -11.05
C ASN A 526 -14.22 24.75 -11.19
N PRO A 527 -13.67 25.96 -11.43
CA PRO A 527 -12.24 26.14 -11.63
C PRO A 527 -11.36 25.78 -10.42
N ASP A 528 -11.95 25.68 -9.23
CA ASP A 528 -11.24 25.49 -7.96
C ASP A 528 -11.15 24.01 -7.54
N ILE A 529 -11.60 23.06 -8.36
CA ILE A 529 -11.48 21.63 -8.04
C ILE A 529 -10.04 21.13 -8.19
N VAL A 530 -9.66 20.24 -7.29
CA VAL A 530 -8.56 19.29 -7.51
C VAL A 530 -9.13 18.14 -8.34
N TYR A 531 -8.63 17.96 -9.56
CA TYR A 531 -9.03 16.83 -10.41
C TYR A 531 -7.91 15.78 -10.43
N LEU A 532 -8.23 14.54 -10.02
CA LEU A 532 -7.28 13.44 -9.92
C LEU A 532 -7.70 12.26 -10.81
N SER A 533 -6.80 11.86 -11.70
CA SER A 533 -6.93 10.65 -12.51
C SER A 533 -6.12 9.50 -11.93
N THR A 534 -6.74 8.32 -11.78
CA THR A 534 -6.11 7.15 -11.16
C THR A 534 -6.22 5.84 -11.97
N PRO A 535 -5.82 5.82 -13.26
CA PRO A 535 -5.86 4.59 -14.05
C PRO A 535 -4.78 3.59 -13.61
N GLY A 536 -4.88 2.34 -14.04
CA GLY A 536 -3.88 1.33 -13.70
C GLY A 536 -2.49 1.59 -14.26
N TYR A 537 -2.41 2.02 -15.53
CA TYR A 537 -1.16 2.26 -16.25
C TYR A 537 -0.83 3.75 -16.38
N GLY A 538 -1.75 4.51 -16.99
CA GLY A 538 -1.58 5.92 -17.35
C GLY A 538 -2.80 6.44 -18.13
N VAL A 539 -2.87 7.76 -18.33
CA VAL A 539 -3.90 8.40 -19.16
C VAL A 539 -3.54 8.39 -20.65
N GLU A 540 -2.23 8.39 -20.94
CA GLU A 540 -1.65 8.32 -22.29
C GLU A 540 -0.59 7.21 -22.36
N GLY A 541 -0.07 6.94 -23.55
CA GLY A 541 0.97 5.94 -23.76
C GLY A 541 0.47 4.55 -24.16
N PRO A 542 1.38 3.61 -24.41
CA PRO A 542 1.07 2.34 -25.08
C PRO A 542 0.14 1.41 -24.29
N TYR A 543 0.01 1.60 -22.97
CA TYR A 543 -0.81 0.75 -22.10
C TYR A 543 -2.04 1.49 -21.54
N ALA A 544 -2.24 2.77 -21.84
CA ALA A 544 -3.33 3.58 -21.27
C ALA A 544 -4.75 3.02 -21.50
N ALA A 545 -4.97 2.34 -22.64
CA ALA A 545 -6.25 1.72 -22.95
C ALA A 545 -6.41 0.28 -22.41
N ARG A 546 -5.31 -0.32 -21.92
CA ARG A 546 -5.31 -1.71 -21.44
C ARG A 546 -5.99 -1.82 -20.07
N PRO A 547 -6.73 -2.91 -19.81
CA PRO A 547 -7.24 -3.15 -18.48
C PRO A 547 -6.08 -3.47 -17.53
N ALA A 548 -6.22 -3.06 -16.28
CA ALA A 548 -5.25 -3.33 -15.22
C ALA A 548 -5.98 -3.98 -14.05
N TYR A 549 -5.38 -5.05 -13.53
CA TYR A 549 -5.80 -5.73 -12.31
C TYR A 549 -4.58 -5.94 -11.43
N ALA A 550 -4.78 -6.15 -10.13
CA ALA A 550 -3.68 -6.29 -9.19
C ALA A 550 -2.59 -7.30 -9.63
N PRO A 551 -2.91 -8.50 -10.14
CA PRO A 551 -1.89 -9.45 -10.60
C PRO A 551 -1.10 -8.95 -11.82
N SER A 552 -1.75 -8.26 -12.76
CA SER A 552 -1.08 -7.69 -13.94
C SER A 552 -0.05 -6.64 -13.52
N ILE A 553 -0.44 -5.72 -12.62
CA ILE A 553 0.46 -4.71 -12.08
C ILE A 553 1.57 -5.37 -11.25
N GLY A 554 1.26 -6.44 -10.51
CA GLY A 554 2.26 -7.20 -9.77
C GLY A 554 3.32 -7.83 -10.66
N ALA A 555 2.92 -8.38 -11.81
CA ALA A 555 3.82 -8.91 -12.84
C ALA A 555 4.64 -7.80 -13.50
N ALA A 556 4.01 -6.67 -13.85
CA ALA A 556 4.65 -5.56 -14.56
C ALA A 556 5.73 -4.84 -13.74
N THR A 557 5.53 -4.75 -12.42
CA THR A 557 6.38 -3.97 -11.50
C THR A 557 7.48 -4.79 -10.83
N GLY A 558 7.38 -6.11 -10.94
CA GLY A 558 8.24 -7.08 -10.26
C GLY A 558 7.90 -7.36 -8.81
N LEU A 559 6.73 -6.91 -8.32
CA LEU A 559 6.19 -7.33 -7.04
C LEU A 559 6.02 -8.85 -6.96
N SER A 560 5.40 -9.45 -7.98
CA SER A 560 5.18 -10.90 -8.03
C SER A 560 6.47 -11.69 -8.17
N ALA A 561 7.49 -11.13 -8.84
CA ALA A 561 8.80 -11.76 -8.94
C ALA A 561 9.54 -11.70 -7.58
N LEU A 562 9.44 -10.59 -6.86
CA LEU A 562 10.08 -10.43 -5.55
C LEU A 562 9.52 -11.44 -4.51
N ASP A 563 8.20 -11.58 -4.43
CA ASP A 563 7.56 -12.59 -3.56
C ASP A 563 7.72 -14.00 -4.11
N GLY A 564 7.74 -14.17 -5.43
CA GLY A 564 7.85 -15.47 -6.11
C GLY A 564 9.28 -16.02 -6.19
N ARG A 565 10.29 -15.28 -5.72
CA ARG A 565 11.71 -15.63 -5.85
C ARG A 565 12.13 -15.79 -7.33
N ASP A 566 12.82 -16.87 -7.69
CA ASP A 566 13.28 -17.18 -9.05
C ASP A 566 12.15 -17.65 -9.98
N ALA A 567 10.89 -17.65 -9.52
CA ALA A 567 9.73 -18.11 -10.28
C ALA A 567 9.43 -17.25 -11.52
N ALA A 568 10.04 -16.07 -11.65
CA ALA A 568 9.92 -15.22 -12.83
C ALA A 568 10.48 -15.84 -14.12
N ASN A 569 11.27 -16.92 -14.03
CA ASN A 569 11.70 -17.70 -15.18
C ASN A 569 10.91 -19.02 -15.27
N PRO A 570 10.27 -19.33 -16.41
CA PRO A 570 9.51 -20.56 -16.54
C PRO A 570 10.43 -21.79 -16.65
N PRO A 571 10.15 -22.86 -15.88
CA PRO A 571 10.81 -24.15 -16.08
C PRO A 571 10.36 -24.80 -17.39
N ARG A 572 11.09 -25.85 -17.81
CA ARG A 572 10.77 -26.60 -19.04
C ARG A 572 9.87 -27.83 -18.81
N ASP A 573 9.85 -28.33 -17.57
CA ASP A 573 9.03 -29.46 -17.17
C ASP A 573 7.58 -29.01 -16.87
N ARG A 574 6.60 -29.85 -17.21
CA ARG A 574 5.16 -29.53 -17.10
C ARG A 574 4.72 -29.40 -15.64
N ASP A 575 5.20 -30.26 -14.76
CA ASP A 575 4.81 -30.20 -13.34
C ASP A 575 5.44 -28.98 -12.64
N ALA A 576 6.68 -28.68 -12.97
CA ALA A 576 7.35 -27.46 -12.53
C ALA A 576 6.66 -26.19 -13.07
N LEU A 577 6.14 -26.20 -14.30
CA LEU A 577 5.34 -25.09 -14.84
C LEU A 577 4.06 -24.87 -14.02
N ARG A 578 3.33 -25.95 -13.70
CA ARG A 578 2.14 -25.85 -12.84
C ARG A 578 2.48 -25.28 -11.47
N ALA A 579 3.57 -25.76 -10.87
CA ALA A 579 4.04 -25.24 -9.57
C ALA A 579 4.43 -23.76 -9.66
N GLY A 580 5.14 -23.35 -10.72
CA GLY A 580 5.52 -21.95 -10.96
C GLY A 580 4.31 -21.03 -11.13
N ALA A 581 3.30 -21.45 -11.90
CA ALA A 581 2.06 -20.69 -12.05
C ALA A 581 1.33 -20.51 -10.71
N ARG A 582 1.27 -21.56 -9.87
CA ARG A 582 0.71 -21.46 -8.51
C ARG A 582 1.50 -20.49 -7.63
N THR A 583 2.84 -20.58 -7.63
CA THR A 583 3.70 -19.67 -6.86
C THR A 583 3.52 -18.23 -7.31
N LEU A 584 3.50 -17.95 -8.61
CA LEU A 584 3.30 -16.60 -9.14
C LEU A 584 1.89 -16.06 -8.85
N HIS A 585 0.87 -16.92 -8.85
CA HIS A 585 -0.47 -16.53 -8.41
C HIS A 585 -0.46 -16.11 -6.95
N ALA A 586 0.12 -16.94 -6.06
CA ALA A 586 0.24 -16.61 -4.64
C ALA A 586 1.06 -15.32 -4.41
N ALA A 587 2.08 -15.09 -5.23
CA ALA A 587 2.89 -13.89 -5.16
C ALA A 587 2.12 -12.61 -5.53
N GLY A 588 1.24 -12.66 -6.55
CA GLY A 588 0.61 -11.46 -7.10
C GLY A 588 -0.88 -11.24 -6.82
N ALA A 589 -1.60 -12.25 -6.30
CA ALA A 589 -3.08 -12.25 -6.28
C ALA A 589 -3.71 -12.59 -4.91
N VAL A 590 -2.92 -12.68 -3.83
CA VAL A 590 -3.45 -12.90 -2.48
C VAL A 590 -4.11 -11.60 -1.98
N PRO A 591 -5.40 -11.61 -1.59
CA PRO A 591 -6.15 -10.41 -1.23
C PRO A 591 -5.51 -9.55 -0.14
N ALA A 592 -5.01 -10.15 0.95
CA ALA A 592 -4.43 -9.41 2.07
C ALA A 592 -3.29 -8.45 1.66
N VAL A 593 -2.53 -8.78 0.61
CA VAL A 593 -1.37 -8.02 0.16
C VAL A 593 -1.17 -8.11 -1.36
N GLN A 594 -1.57 -7.06 -2.08
CA GLN A 594 -1.46 -6.98 -3.53
C GLN A 594 -1.47 -5.53 -4.06
N SER A 595 -1.26 -5.37 -5.37
CA SER A 595 -1.11 -4.07 -6.03
C SER A 595 -2.32 -3.12 -5.89
N ASP A 596 -3.54 -3.65 -5.80
CA ASP A 596 -4.76 -2.84 -5.60
C ASP A 596 -4.72 -2.08 -4.26
N GLY A 597 -4.35 -2.79 -3.18
CA GLY A 597 -4.14 -2.23 -1.85
C GLY A 597 -3.06 -1.16 -1.81
N ILE A 598 -1.91 -1.45 -2.42
CA ILE A 598 -0.80 -0.50 -2.55
C ILE A 598 -1.26 0.76 -3.30
N ALA A 599 -1.96 0.60 -4.42
CA ALA A 599 -2.43 1.71 -5.23
C ALA A 599 -3.44 2.60 -4.48
N ALA A 600 -4.36 2.01 -3.73
CA ALA A 600 -5.36 2.76 -2.96
C ALA A 600 -4.74 3.76 -1.97
N LEU A 601 -3.67 3.36 -1.30
CA LEU A 601 -2.92 4.22 -0.40
C LEU A 601 -2.27 5.40 -1.14
N GLY A 602 -1.72 5.16 -2.34
CA GLY A 602 -1.19 6.21 -3.20
C GLY A 602 -2.25 7.18 -3.72
N VAL A 603 -3.47 6.70 -4.00
CA VAL A 603 -4.62 7.56 -4.37
C VAL A 603 -4.98 8.53 -3.26
N ALA A 604 -5.07 8.05 -2.02
CA ALA A 604 -5.33 8.91 -0.85
C ALA A 604 -4.21 9.96 -0.65
N SER A 605 -2.94 9.55 -0.79
CA SER A 605 -1.78 10.45 -0.70
C SER A 605 -1.86 11.55 -1.77
N ALA A 606 -2.22 11.17 -3.00
CA ALA A 606 -2.40 12.12 -4.10
C ALA A 606 -3.52 13.12 -3.81
N MET A 607 -4.72 12.68 -3.41
CA MET A 607 -5.81 13.60 -3.08
C MET A 607 -5.44 14.60 -1.99
N LEU A 608 -4.73 14.14 -0.94
CA LEU A 608 -4.29 15.01 0.15
C LEU A 608 -3.22 16.01 -0.28
N VAL A 609 -2.29 15.63 -1.16
CA VAL A 609 -1.31 16.58 -1.74
C VAL A 609 -2.02 17.63 -2.59
N GLY A 610 -2.98 17.22 -3.44
CA GLY A 610 -3.76 18.17 -4.25
C GLY A 610 -4.56 19.14 -3.39
N LEU A 611 -5.22 18.64 -2.34
CA LEU A 611 -5.96 19.47 -1.39
C LEU A 611 -5.04 20.44 -0.62
N TYR A 612 -3.88 19.98 -0.17
CA TYR A 612 -2.88 20.82 0.48
C TYR A 612 -2.35 21.91 -0.47
N ALA A 613 -2.06 21.55 -1.73
CA ALA A 613 -1.62 22.48 -2.77
C ALA A 613 -2.66 23.59 -2.98
N LYS A 614 -3.91 23.20 -3.21
CA LYS A 614 -5.06 24.11 -3.35
C LYS A 614 -5.13 25.10 -2.18
N ARG A 615 -5.07 24.61 -0.93
CA ARG A 615 -5.14 25.48 0.27
C ARG A 615 -3.94 26.43 0.43
N ASN A 616 -2.81 26.15 -0.22
CA ASN A 616 -1.65 27.04 -0.27
C ASN A 616 -1.60 27.91 -1.54
N GLY A 617 -2.66 27.89 -2.36
CA GLY A 617 -2.70 28.66 -3.61
C GLY A 617 -1.77 28.12 -4.70
N VAL A 618 -1.39 26.83 -4.62
CA VAL A 618 -0.65 26.13 -5.66
C VAL A 618 -1.65 25.35 -6.52
N GLU A 619 -1.85 25.79 -7.75
CA GLU A 619 -2.68 25.09 -8.71
C GLU A 619 -1.93 23.89 -9.30
N LEU A 620 -2.56 22.72 -9.28
CA LEU A 620 -2.10 21.52 -9.98
C LEU A 620 -3.10 21.16 -11.07
N SER A 621 -2.59 20.84 -12.25
CA SER A 621 -3.38 20.46 -13.41
C SER A 621 -2.92 19.11 -13.94
N ASN A 622 -3.86 18.33 -14.50
CA ASN A 622 -3.63 16.98 -15.01
C ASN A 622 -2.93 16.10 -13.98
N MET A 623 -3.45 16.09 -12.76
CA MET A 623 -2.86 15.32 -11.67
C MET A 623 -3.16 13.83 -11.86
N VAL A 624 -2.10 13.02 -11.87
CA VAL A 624 -2.18 11.58 -12.14
C VAL A 624 -1.35 10.80 -11.11
N THR A 625 -1.98 9.80 -10.50
CA THR A 625 -1.26 8.66 -9.91
C THR A 625 -1.74 7.38 -10.58
N THR A 626 -0.92 6.34 -10.66
CA THR A 626 -1.33 5.07 -11.30
C THR A 626 -1.03 3.89 -10.39
N MET A 627 -1.68 2.75 -10.62
CA MET A 627 -1.32 1.51 -9.90
C MET A 627 0.14 1.15 -10.18
N LEU A 628 0.54 1.19 -11.45
CA LEU A 628 1.92 0.95 -11.89
C LEU A 628 2.91 1.86 -11.17
N GLY A 629 2.68 3.18 -11.19
CA GLY A 629 3.55 4.17 -10.56
C GLY A 629 3.61 4.01 -9.04
N THR A 630 2.49 3.74 -8.38
CA THR A 630 2.43 3.58 -6.92
C THR A 630 3.18 2.33 -6.45
N VAL A 631 3.02 1.20 -7.15
CA VAL A 631 3.75 -0.03 -6.81
C VAL A 631 5.25 0.12 -7.09
N HIS A 632 5.66 0.87 -8.12
CA HIS A 632 7.06 1.26 -8.27
C HIS A 632 7.60 2.04 -7.06
N GLN A 633 6.81 2.93 -6.45
CA GLN A 633 7.24 3.61 -5.22
C GLN A 633 7.30 2.66 -4.02
N ALA A 634 6.34 1.74 -3.90
CA ALA A 634 6.38 0.72 -2.84
C ALA A 634 7.63 -0.15 -2.92
N LEU A 635 8.14 -0.41 -4.14
CA LEU A 635 9.34 -1.19 -4.40
C LEU A 635 10.62 -0.35 -4.54
N ILE A 636 10.63 0.92 -4.09
CA ILE A 636 11.79 1.82 -4.27
C ILE A 636 13.09 1.28 -3.67
N SER A 637 13.00 0.44 -2.64
CA SER A 637 14.14 -0.27 -2.03
C SER A 637 14.72 -1.40 -2.89
N TYR A 638 14.07 -1.74 -4.01
CA TYR A 638 14.42 -2.87 -4.87
C TYR A 638 14.55 -2.52 -6.36
N ASN A 639 13.96 -1.43 -6.84
CA ASN A 639 13.87 -1.11 -8.28
C ASN A 639 14.75 0.08 -8.72
N THR A 640 16.01 0.10 -8.30
CA THR A 640 17.04 1.05 -8.76
C THR A 640 18.11 0.33 -9.56
N SER A 641 18.85 1.04 -10.41
CA SER A 641 20.01 0.49 -11.14
C SER A 641 21.19 1.46 -11.08
N TYR A 642 22.36 0.96 -10.68
CA TYR A 642 23.62 1.70 -10.61
C TYR A 642 24.81 0.73 -10.52
N ALA A 643 26.01 1.22 -10.80
CA ALA A 643 27.22 0.40 -10.75
C ALA A 643 27.52 -0.08 -9.33
N GLY A 644 27.69 -1.39 -9.14
CA GLY A 644 27.99 -1.98 -7.82
C GLY A 644 26.79 -2.09 -6.88
N ARG A 645 25.56 -2.00 -7.41
CA ARG A 645 24.33 -2.28 -6.67
C ARG A 645 24.38 -3.68 -6.02
N PRO A 646 24.11 -3.82 -4.70
CA PRO A 646 24.00 -5.11 -4.05
C PRO A 646 22.88 -5.98 -4.65
N GLU A 647 23.04 -7.30 -4.59
CA GLU A 647 21.97 -8.23 -4.95
C GLU A 647 20.81 -8.12 -3.96
N ILE A 648 19.60 -8.46 -4.42
CA ILE A 648 18.42 -8.53 -3.56
C ILE A 648 18.47 -9.86 -2.81
N ASP A 649 18.36 -9.82 -1.48
CA ASP A 649 18.20 -11.02 -0.67
C ASP A 649 16.94 -11.78 -1.09
N VAL A 650 17.07 -13.08 -1.34
CA VAL A 650 15.98 -13.96 -1.75
C VAL A 650 15.67 -14.98 -0.66
N PRO A 651 14.40 -15.35 -0.45
CA PRO A 651 14.06 -16.39 0.51
C PRO A 651 14.66 -17.74 0.10
N ASP A 652 14.93 -18.59 1.10
CA ASP A 652 15.38 -19.96 0.85
C ASP A 652 14.36 -20.77 0.03
N ALA A 653 14.79 -21.91 -0.52
CA ALA A 653 13.95 -22.73 -1.42
C ALA A 653 12.64 -23.23 -0.79
N GLN A 654 12.54 -23.28 0.54
CA GLN A 654 11.35 -23.70 1.25
C GLN A 654 10.53 -22.53 1.80
N PHE A 655 10.93 -21.29 1.46
CA PHE A 655 10.30 -20.05 1.88
C PHE A 655 10.21 -19.91 3.40
N TYR A 656 11.25 -20.28 4.15
CA TYR A 656 11.27 -20.05 5.59
C TYR A 656 11.71 -18.62 5.95
N GLY A 657 12.65 -18.03 5.21
CA GLY A 657 13.11 -16.67 5.45
C GLY A 657 14.34 -16.27 4.63
N LEU A 658 14.91 -15.12 4.98
CA LEU A 658 16.11 -14.57 4.31
C LEU A 658 17.43 -15.08 4.89
N GLY A 659 17.39 -15.66 6.09
CA GLY A 659 18.55 -16.22 6.79
C GLY A 659 18.18 -16.65 8.20
N ALA A 660 19.09 -17.29 8.93
CA ALA A 660 18.82 -17.87 10.24
C ALA A 660 18.32 -16.86 11.30
N LEU A 661 18.59 -15.56 11.11
CA LEU A 661 18.15 -14.51 12.04
C LEU A 661 16.89 -13.77 11.59
N TYR A 662 16.29 -14.15 10.46
CA TYR A 662 15.05 -13.55 9.94
C TYR A 662 14.23 -14.61 9.21
N ARG A 663 13.59 -15.51 9.98
CA ARG A 663 13.08 -16.79 9.48
C ARG A 663 12.00 -17.43 10.36
N MET A 664 11.14 -18.23 9.72
CA MET A 664 10.21 -19.14 10.36
C MET A 664 10.89 -20.42 10.88
N TYR A 665 10.57 -20.80 12.11
CA TYR A 665 11.01 -22.04 12.73
C TYR A 665 9.81 -22.86 13.21
N GLN A 666 9.91 -24.18 13.04
CA GLN A 666 8.88 -25.09 13.52
C GLN A 666 9.00 -25.22 15.05
N ALA A 667 7.89 -24.96 15.73
CA ALA A 667 7.73 -25.18 17.17
C ALA A 667 7.08 -26.56 17.42
N ALA A 668 6.89 -26.93 18.68
CA ALA A 668 6.19 -28.17 19.04
C ALA A 668 4.74 -28.20 18.51
N ASP A 669 4.08 -27.04 18.38
CA ASP A 669 2.72 -26.85 17.90
C ASP A 669 2.60 -25.70 16.87
N GLY A 670 3.16 -25.91 15.68
CA GLY A 670 3.07 -24.96 14.56
C GLY A 670 4.38 -24.22 14.34
N TRP A 671 4.31 -22.89 14.16
CA TRP A 671 5.46 -22.09 13.73
C TRP A 671 5.65 -20.83 14.57
N VAL A 672 6.91 -20.41 14.71
CA VAL A 672 7.29 -19.08 15.19
C VAL A 672 8.07 -18.34 14.11
N PHE A 673 8.02 -17.03 14.09
CA PHE A 673 8.88 -16.18 13.25
C PHE A 673 9.89 -15.44 14.12
N LEU A 674 11.18 -15.66 13.86
CA LEU A 674 12.30 -14.96 14.52
C LEU A 674 12.76 -13.78 13.66
N ALA A 675 12.92 -12.61 14.29
CA ALA A 675 13.52 -11.42 13.72
C ALA A 675 14.57 -10.81 14.67
N ALA A 676 15.84 -11.06 14.34
CA ALA A 676 17.01 -10.43 14.96
C ALA A 676 18.09 -10.11 13.89
N PRO A 677 17.74 -9.46 12.76
CA PRO A 677 18.66 -9.28 11.64
C PRO A 677 19.80 -8.30 11.94
N LEU A 678 19.65 -7.40 12.92
CA LEU A 678 20.67 -6.39 13.21
C LEU A 678 21.76 -6.95 14.11
N SER A 679 23.00 -6.53 13.87
CA SER A 679 24.16 -6.91 14.69
C SER A 679 23.96 -6.58 16.18
N SER A 680 23.26 -5.47 16.49
CA SER A 680 22.94 -5.06 17.86
C SER A 680 21.94 -5.97 18.58
N GLU A 681 21.26 -6.87 17.87
CA GLU A 681 20.25 -7.78 18.43
C GLU A 681 20.84 -9.14 18.79
N TRP A 682 22.03 -9.47 18.29
CA TRP A 682 22.69 -10.76 18.50
C TRP A 682 22.92 -11.06 19.99
N GLU A 683 23.45 -10.11 20.75
CA GLU A 683 23.74 -10.31 22.18
C GLU A 683 22.46 -10.63 22.99
N ALA A 684 21.36 -9.94 22.68
CA ALA A 684 20.07 -10.19 23.32
C ALA A 684 19.54 -11.58 22.97
N LEU A 685 19.65 -12.01 21.71
CA LEU A 685 19.25 -13.34 21.26
C LEU A 685 20.07 -14.44 21.94
N VAL A 686 21.40 -14.33 21.93
CA VAL A 686 22.31 -15.29 22.56
C VAL A 686 22.02 -15.43 24.05
N LYS A 687 21.81 -14.29 24.74
CA LYS A 687 21.44 -14.30 26.15
C LYS A 687 20.10 -15.02 26.38
N ALA A 688 19.09 -14.71 25.56
CA ALA A 688 17.76 -15.30 25.67
C ALA A 688 17.77 -16.82 25.41
N LEU A 689 18.59 -17.29 24.47
CA LEU A 689 18.67 -18.70 24.11
C LEU A 689 19.71 -19.52 24.90
N SER A 690 20.49 -18.88 25.78
CA SER A 690 21.51 -19.57 26.59
C SER A 690 21.03 -20.78 27.41
N PRO A 691 19.76 -20.87 27.88
CA PRO A 691 19.27 -22.09 28.53
C PRO A 691 19.09 -23.29 27.58
N TYR A 692 19.07 -23.06 26.26
CA TYR A 692 18.73 -24.05 25.23
C TYR A 692 19.89 -24.37 24.30
N ALA A 693 20.76 -23.39 24.00
CA ALA A 693 21.94 -23.56 23.16
C ALA A 693 23.08 -22.60 23.54
N ASP A 694 24.32 -23.09 23.53
CA ASP A 694 25.51 -22.26 23.74
C ASP A 694 25.99 -21.63 22.43
N LEU A 695 25.24 -20.62 21.96
CA LEU A 695 25.58 -19.84 20.76
C LEU A 695 26.79 -18.92 20.98
N ALA A 696 27.09 -18.56 22.25
CA ALA A 696 28.16 -17.62 22.58
C ALA A 696 29.55 -18.23 22.38
N SER A 697 29.71 -19.52 22.73
CA SER A 697 31.00 -20.21 22.64
C SER A 697 31.25 -20.85 21.27
N ASP A 698 30.25 -20.91 20.39
CA ASP A 698 30.39 -21.51 19.07
C ASP A 698 31.15 -20.57 18.12
N SER A 699 32.38 -20.95 17.79
CA SER A 699 33.25 -20.14 16.93
C SER A 699 32.64 -19.84 15.56
N ARG A 700 31.72 -20.69 15.07
CA ARG A 700 31.03 -20.51 13.78
C ARG A 700 30.12 -19.28 13.77
N PHE A 701 29.75 -18.73 14.92
CA PHE A 701 28.77 -17.64 15.04
C PHE A 701 29.32 -16.36 15.69
N SER A 702 30.65 -16.31 15.90
CA SER A 702 31.33 -15.24 16.65
C SER A 702 31.17 -13.86 16.03
N THR A 703 31.33 -13.75 14.71
CA THR A 703 31.20 -12.49 13.98
C THR A 703 30.01 -12.51 13.02
N VAL A 704 29.60 -11.33 12.54
CA VAL A 704 28.58 -11.20 11.48
C VAL A 704 28.96 -12.03 10.26
N GLN A 705 30.22 -11.94 9.82
CA GLN A 705 30.73 -12.70 8.66
C GLN A 705 30.71 -14.21 8.90
N ASP A 706 31.07 -14.66 10.11
CA ASP A 706 31.03 -16.08 10.45
C ASP A 706 29.58 -16.60 10.42
N ARG A 707 28.62 -15.83 10.96
CA ARG A 707 27.20 -16.17 10.90
C ARG A 707 26.67 -16.26 9.48
N HIS A 708 26.99 -15.30 8.61
CA HIS A 708 26.60 -15.39 7.19
C HIS A 708 27.20 -16.60 6.50
N THR A 709 28.49 -16.88 6.75
CA THR A 709 29.19 -18.03 6.16
C THR A 709 28.60 -19.37 6.64
N ASN A 710 28.10 -19.40 7.89
CA ASN A 710 27.54 -20.58 8.54
C ASN A 710 26.01 -20.47 8.73
N ASP A 711 25.30 -19.74 7.86
CA ASP A 711 23.88 -19.43 8.05
C ASP A 711 23.02 -20.70 8.17
N ALA A 712 23.22 -21.68 7.28
CA ALA A 712 22.52 -22.95 7.34
C ALA A 712 22.78 -23.70 8.66
N ALA A 713 24.02 -23.69 9.16
CA ALA A 713 24.36 -24.33 10.42
C ALA A 713 23.75 -23.60 11.63
N LEU A 714 23.65 -22.27 11.58
CA LEU A 714 22.93 -21.50 12.60
C LEU A 714 21.43 -21.81 12.55
N ALA A 715 20.85 -21.92 11.36
CA ALA A 715 19.45 -22.27 11.18
C ALA A 715 19.14 -23.67 11.75
N ASP A 716 20.02 -24.66 11.54
CA ASP A 716 19.84 -26.01 12.09
C ASP A 716 19.84 -25.99 13.63
N VAL A 717 20.79 -25.28 14.25
CA VAL A 717 20.86 -25.14 15.72
C VAL A 717 19.59 -24.46 16.26
N LEU A 718 19.13 -23.39 15.61
CA LEU A 718 17.91 -22.69 16.04
C LEU A 718 16.65 -23.54 15.81
N ALA A 719 16.60 -24.34 14.75
CA ALA A 719 15.49 -25.25 14.50
C ALA A 719 15.35 -26.30 15.61
N ASP A 720 16.46 -26.89 16.05
CA ASP A 720 16.46 -27.84 17.18
C ASP A 720 15.99 -27.18 18.48
N VAL A 721 16.39 -25.92 18.73
CA VAL A 721 15.93 -25.14 19.89
C VAL A 721 14.42 -24.91 19.82
N PHE A 722 13.92 -24.33 18.73
CA PHE A 722 12.51 -23.94 18.63
C PHE A 722 11.56 -25.15 18.64
N ALA A 723 11.99 -26.31 18.13
CA ALA A 723 11.20 -27.54 18.20
C ALA A 723 10.90 -28.02 19.64
N GLY A 724 11.64 -27.53 20.64
CA GLY A 724 11.54 -27.97 22.03
C GLY A 724 10.35 -27.45 22.84
N LYS A 725 9.60 -26.45 22.34
CA LYS A 725 8.46 -25.85 23.05
C LYS A 725 7.34 -25.41 22.11
N GLU A 726 6.18 -25.11 22.71
CA GLU A 726 5.04 -24.56 22.00
C GLU A 726 5.29 -23.13 21.51
N LYS A 727 4.68 -22.74 20.38
CA LYS A 727 4.93 -21.44 19.72
C LYS A 727 4.59 -20.25 20.60
N GLN A 728 3.52 -20.33 21.38
CA GLN A 728 3.13 -19.24 22.28
C GLN A 728 4.12 -19.08 23.45
N GLN A 729 4.66 -20.19 23.96
CA GLN A 729 5.68 -20.15 25.02
C GLN A 729 6.95 -19.46 24.53
N TRP A 730 7.35 -19.70 23.28
CA TRP A 730 8.49 -19.01 22.66
C TRP A 730 8.24 -17.52 22.45
N GLU A 731 7.06 -17.14 21.96
CA GLU A 731 6.69 -15.73 21.83
C GLU A 731 6.78 -15.03 23.19
N ASP A 732 6.13 -15.56 24.22
CA ASP A 732 6.06 -14.94 25.54
C ASP A 732 7.46 -14.79 26.17
N GLU A 733 8.30 -15.82 26.09
CA GLU A 733 9.65 -15.82 26.68
C GLU A 733 10.61 -14.86 25.96
N LEU A 734 10.63 -14.88 24.63
CA LEU A 734 11.58 -14.09 23.85
C LEU A 734 11.18 -12.62 23.78
N THR A 735 9.89 -12.31 23.67
CA THR A 735 9.41 -10.91 23.66
C THR A 735 9.64 -10.23 25.01
N ALA A 736 9.50 -10.95 26.13
CA ALA A 736 9.84 -10.45 27.46
C ALA A 736 11.32 -10.06 27.61
N LEU A 737 12.21 -10.60 26.76
CA LEU A 737 13.63 -10.31 26.71
C LEU A 737 14.02 -9.34 25.57
N ASP A 738 13.04 -8.67 24.95
CA ASP A 738 13.22 -7.78 23.81
C ASP A 738 13.88 -8.47 22.59
N VAL A 739 13.58 -9.76 22.39
CA VAL A 739 13.92 -10.51 21.17
C VAL A 739 12.67 -10.57 20.29
N GLY A 740 12.83 -10.28 19.00
CA GLY A 740 11.72 -10.31 18.05
C GLY A 740 11.32 -11.73 17.73
N CYS A 741 10.28 -12.25 18.37
CA CYS A 741 9.72 -13.56 18.07
C CYS A 741 8.20 -13.51 18.23
N VAL A 742 7.46 -14.09 17.29
CA VAL A 742 5.99 -14.23 17.39
C VAL A 742 5.55 -15.63 16.97
N ALA A 743 4.50 -16.13 17.60
CA ALA A 743 3.75 -17.27 17.11
C ALA A 743 3.09 -16.90 15.77
N ILE A 744 3.28 -17.74 14.75
CA ILE A 744 2.64 -17.55 13.46
C ILE A 744 1.17 -17.97 13.58
N LEU A 745 0.31 -17.08 13.13
CA LEU A 745 -1.11 -17.33 13.06
C LEU A 745 -1.43 -18.07 11.75
N GLU A 746 -2.06 -19.23 11.87
CA GLU A 746 -2.44 -20.08 10.73
C GLU A 746 -3.93 -19.88 10.40
N ARG A 747 -4.30 -18.62 10.18
CA ARG A 747 -5.64 -18.14 9.83
C ARG A 747 -5.52 -16.93 8.90
N ASN A 748 -6.53 -16.69 8.06
CA ASN A 748 -6.58 -15.51 7.19
C ASN A 748 -6.56 -14.22 8.03
N SER A 749 -5.85 -13.21 7.53
CA SER A 749 -5.53 -11.97 8.22
C SER A 749 -6.77 -11.15 8.53
N GLU A 750 -7.75 -11.12 7.62
CA GLU A 750 -8.97 -10.35 7.84
C GLU A 750 -9.84 -10.97 8.92
N SER A 751 -9.84 -12.29 9.02
CA SER A 751 -10.52 -13.03 10.09
C SER A 751 -9.77 -12.88 11.43
N ALA A 752 -8.44 -12.84 11.40
CA ALA A 752 -7.60 -12.56 12.57
C ALA A 752 -7.84 -11.17 13.16
N LEU A 753 -7.84 -10.13 12.31
CA LEU A 753 -8.04 -8.73 12.71
C LEU A 753 -9.45 -8.47 13.26
N GLN A 754 -10.40 -9.36 12.99
CA GLN A 754 -11.75 -9.34 13.56
C GLN A 754 -11.86 -10.07 14.90
N SER A 755 -10.85 -10.81 15.34
CA SER A 755 -10.90 -11.52 16.62
C SER A 755 -10.74 -10.58 17.83
N ASP A 756 -11.22 -11.01 19.00
CA ASP A 756 -11.22 -10.17 20.22
C ASP A 756 -9.83 -9.61 20.59
N PRO A 757 -8.71 -10.37 20.55
CA PRO A 757 -7.40 -9.81 20.88
C PRO A 757 -6.96 -8.65 19.95
N PHE A 758 -7.28 -8.72 18.65
CA PHE A 758 -6.93 -7.67 17.69
C PHE A 758 -7.90 -6.49 17.75
N PHE A 759 -9.17 -6.74 18.08
CA PHE A 759 -10.16 -5.70 18.37
C PHE A 759 -9.79 -4.92 19.63
N GLU A 760 -9.44 -5.60 20.72
CA GLU A 760 -8.99 -4.98 21.98
C GLU A 760 -7.68 -4.20 21.82
N ALA A 761 -6.81 -4.62 20.90
CA ALA A 761 -5.63 -3.84 20.49
C ALA A 761 -5.97 -2.56 19.70
N GLY A 762 -7.21 -2.45 19.22
CA GLY A 762 -7.75 -1.29 18.50
C GLY A 762 -7.36 -1.25 17.02
N TYR A 763 -7.19 -2.42 16.39
CA TYR A 763 -6.97 -2.52 14.94
C TYR A 763 -8.27 -2.64 14.13
N SER A 764 -9.36 -2.99 14.81
CA SER A 764 -10.72 -2.96 14.26
C SER A 764 -11.64 -2.16 15.18
N VAL A 765 -12.75 -1.69 14.62
CA VAL A 765 -13.79 -0.93 15.30
C VAL A 765 -15.16 -1.44 14.91
N GLU A 766 -16.14 -1.23 15.77
CA GLU A 766 -17.54 -1.53 15.47
C GLU A 766 -18.12 -0.51 14.50
N ALA A 767 -18.95 -0.99 13.59
CA ALA A 767 -19.71 -0.19 12.65
C ALA A 767 -21.06 -0.85 12.37
N ILE A 768 -22.02 -0.06 11.90
CA ILE A 768 -23.38 -0.53 11.58
C ILE A 768 -23.64 -0.24 10.11
N SER A 769 -23.97 -1.27 9.32
CA SER A 769 -24.39 -1.11 7.92
C SER A 769 -25.79 -1.67 7.70
N PRO A 770 -26.51 -1.18 6.67
CA PRO A 770 -27.77 -1.80 6.23
C PRO A 770 -27.59 -3.24 5.71
N ILE A 771 -26.35 -3.66 5.38
CA ILE A 771 -26.04 -4.97 4.79
C ILE A 771 -25.75 -6.03 5.86
N PHE A 772 -25.09 -5.62 6.95
CA PHE A 772 -24.53 -6.54 7.95
C PHE A 772 -24.93 -6.21 9.38
N ASP A 773 -25.84 -5.26 9.61
CA ASP A 773 -26.14 -4.71 10.93
C ASP A 773 -24.82 -4.31 11.62
N GLU A 774 -24.70 -4.60 12.92
CA GLU A 774 -23.49 -4.41 13.70
C GLU A 774 -22.39 -5.41 13.29
N HIS A 775 -21.22 -4.91 12.94
CA HIS A 775 -20.05 -5.70 12.54
C HIS A 775 -18.75 -4.97 12.86
N ARG A 776 -17.62 -5.68 12.74
CA ARG A 776 -16.28 -5.08 12.86
C ARG A 776 -15.77 -4.69 11.47
N ARG A 777 -15.11 -3.54 11.38
CA ARG A 777 -14.29 -3.13 10.23
C ARG A 777 -12.90 -2.73 10.68
N LEU A 778 -11.97 -2.62 9.74
CA LEU A 778 -10.64 -2.05 10.00
C LEU A 778 -10.78 -0.64 10.59
N ALA A 779 -10.01 -0.36 11.65
CA ALA A 779 -9.93 0.95 12.26
C ALA A 779 -9.32 1.98 11.29
N PRO A 780 -9.58 3.28 11.47
CA PRO A 780 -8.88 4.34 10.73
C PRO A 780 -7.36 4.17 10.85
N LEU A 781 -6.65 4.35 9.73
CA LEU A 781 -5.21 4.06 9.65
C LEU A 781 -4.34 5.01 10.50
N THR A 782 -4.93 6.10 10.98
CA THR A 782 -4.23 7.12 11.76
C THR A 782 -4.98 7.43 13.05
N ARG A 783 -4.21 7.72 14.10
CA ARG A 783 -4.73 8.31 15.33
C ARG A 783 -4.10 9.68 15.54
N PHE A 784 -4.88 10.60 16.08
CA PHE A 784 -4.45 11.95 16.36
C PHE A 784 -4.55 12.27 17.85
N SER A 785 -3.62 13.07 18.36
CA SER A 785 -3.67 13.58 19.74
C SER A 785 -4.73 14.67 19.97
N ARG A 786 -5.19 15.34 18.90
CA ARG A 786 -6.17 16.44 18.97
C ARG A 786 -7.44 16.10 18.21
N SER A 787 -7.32 15.83 16.90
CA SER A 787 -8.48 15.60 16.03
C SER A 787 -9.12 14.23 16.28
N ARG A 788 -10.39 14.07 15.89
CA ARG A 788 -11.04 12.74 15.82
C ARG A 788 -10.82 12.10 14.46
N THR A 789 -11.05 10.79 14.40
CA THR A 789 -11.33 10.06 13.15
C THR A 789 -12.76 9.52 13.17
N LYS A 790 -13.25 9.13 12.00
CA LYS A 790 -14.55 8.48 11.80
C LYS A 790 -14.33 7.08 11.20
N ALA A 791 -15.25 6.17 11.41
CA ALA A 791 -15.15 4.79 10.90
C ALA A 791 -16.53 4.21 10.60
N ASP A 792 -17.30 4.91 9.77
CA ASP A 792 -18.64 4.45 9.39
C ASP A 792 -18.57 3.22 8.48
N ALA A 793 -19.68 2.49 8.39
CA ALA A 793 -19.80 1.33 7.52
C ALA A 793 -20.15 1.72 6.07
N GLY A 794 -20.20 0.71 5.20
CA GLY A 794 -20.59 0.86 3.81
C GLY A 794 -22.10 1.01 3.60
N CYS A 795 -22.48 1.74 2.56
CA CYS A 795 -23.86 1.94 2.13
C CYS A 795 -24.27 1.08 0.92
N THR A 796 -25.57 0.87 0.75
CA THR A 796 -26.16 0.21 -0.42
C THR A 796 -26.12 1.11 -1.66
N VAL A 797 -26.28 0.53 -2.84
CA VAL A 797 -26.38 1.30 -4.09
C VAL A 797 -27.53 2.30 -4.05
N GLY A 798 -27.25 3.56 -4.35
CA GLY A 798 -28.26 4.61 -4.44
C GLY A 798 -28.93 5.00 -3.11
N GLN A 799 -28.41 4.53 -1.96
CA GLN A 799 -28.95 4.83 -0.64
C GLN A 799 -29.10 6.34 -0.39
N HIS A 800 -28.22 7.14 -0.98
CA HIS A 800 -28.13 8.56 -0.73
C HIS A 800 -28.55 9.40 -1.94
N THR A 801 -28.99 8.80 -3.05
CA THR A 801 -29.43 9.51 -4.25
C THR A 801 -30.46 10.57 -3.92
N ARG A 802 -31.60 10.19 -3.33
CA ARG A 802 -32.68 11.14 -3.02
C ARG A 802 -32.25 12.25 -2.03
N PRO A 803 -31.63 11.95 -0.86
CA PRO A 803 -31.11 12.98 0.03
C PRO A 803 -30.14 13.96 -0.62
N VAL A 804 -29.15 13.47 -1.38
CA VAL A 804 -28.14 14.32 -2.03
C VAL A 804 -28.78 15.19 -3.12
N LEU A 805 -29.71 14.66 -3.90
CA LEU A 805 -30.42 15.44 -4.94
C LEU A 805 -31.27 16.57 -4.33
N ARG A 806 -31.88 16.37 -3.16
CA ARG A 806 -32.57 17.44 -2.43
C ARG A 806 -31.63 18.56 -2.02
N GLU A 807 -30.43 18.22 -1.54
CA GLU A 807 -29.43 19.21 -1.09
C GLU A 807 -28.95 20.12 -2.22
N ILE A 808 -28.87 19.60 -3.45
CA ILE A 808 -28.55 20.41 -4.64
C ILE A 808 -29.77 21.12 -5.25
N GLY A 809 -30.95 20.99 -4.62
CA GLY A 809 -32.15 21.75 -4.95
C GLY A 809 -33.12 21.08 -5.92
N ILE A 810 -32.97 19.77 -6.18
CA ILE A 810 -33.94 19.02 -6.99
C ILE A 810 -35.17 18.69 -6.13
N GLY A 811 -36.36 19.12 -6.58
CA GLY A 811 -37.62 18.86 -5.87
C GLY A 811 -38.12 17.42 -6.05
N GLU A 812 -38.93 16.93 -5.11
CA GLU A 812 -39.42 15.54 -5.09
C GLU A 812 -40.08 15.11 -6.41
N GLU A 813 -40.92 15.95 -7.01
CA GLU A 813 -41.61 15.61 -8.27
C GLU A 813 -40.61 15.32 -9.40
N ARG A 814 -39.50 16.06 -9.46
CA ARG A 814 -38.45 15.82 -10.46
C ARG A 814 -37.61 14.60 -10.11
N ILE A 815 -37.36 14.33 -8.83
CA ILE A 815 -36.67 13.10 -8.41
C ILE A 815 -37.50 11.88 -8.81
N ASP A 816 -38.81 11.89 -8.55
CA ASP A 816 -39.71 10.80 -8.89
C ASP A 816 -39.77 10.59 -10.42
N GLU A 817 -39.85 11.67 -11.20
CA GLU A 817 -39.75 11.60 -12.67
C GLU A 817 -38.43 10.97 -13.14
N LEU A 818 -37.29 11.37 -12.55
CA LEU A 818 -35.97 10.81 -12.91
C LEU A 818 -35.87 9.31 -12.56
N VAL A 819 -36.50 8.87 -11.47
CA VAL A 819 -36.60 7.44 -11.10
C VAL A 819 -37.45 6.69 -12.12
N GLU A 820 -38.63 7.22 -12.49
CA GLU A 820 -39.52 6.62 -13.49
C GLU A 820 -38.86 6.49 -14.86
N LEU A 821 -38.02 7.47 -15.23
CA LEU A 821 -37.23 7.45 -16.46
C LEU A 821 -36.00 6.53 -16.40
N GLY A 822 -35.68 5.97 -15.23
CA GLY A 822 -34.49 5.12 -15.03
C GLY A 822 -33.17 5.88 -15.10
N ILE A 823 -33.20 7.21 -14.96
CA ILE A 823 -32.01 8.08 -14.99
C ILE A 823 -31.28 8.05 -13.64
N ILE A 824 -32.01 7.79 -12.57
CA ILE A 824 -31.46 7.60 -11.23
C ILE A 824 -32.06 6.37 -10.55
N ALA A 825 -31.34 5.79 -9.58
CA ALA A 825 -31.87 4.79 -8.67
C ALA A 825 -31.77 5.27 -7.22
N CYS A 826 -32.82 5.00 -6.44
CA CYS A 826 -32.85 5.24 -5.01
C CYS A 826 -33.06 3.91 -4.31
N ASP A 827 -32.36 3.68 -3.20
CA ASP A 827 -32.72 2.59 -2.29
C ASP A 827 -34.08 2.93 -1.65
N ASN A 828 -34.97 1.93 -1.54
CA ASN A 828 -36.35 2.12 -1.12
C ASN A 828 -36.53 2.10 0.39
#